data_AF-A0A8C2BXZ1-F1
#
_entry.id   AF-A0A8C2BXZ1-F1
#
_cell.length_a   1.000
_cell.length_b   1.000
_cell.length_c   1.000
_cell.angle_alpha   90.00
_cell.angle_beta   90.00
_cell.angle_gamma   90.00
#
_symmetry.space_group_name_H-M   'P 1'
#
loop_
_entity.id
_entity.type
_entity.pdbx_description
1 polymer ?
#
loop_
_entity_poly.entity_id
_entity_poly.type
_entity_poly.pdbx_seq_one_letter_code
_entity_poly.pdbx_strand_id
1 'polypeptide(L)'
;MIKLEKVLIIGDFNLHIDDMSCIAATGLLSITDSFNFTQHVSGPTHLKGHTLDLVFSLGLEIVNVCVEDVHVSDHSCVFFNLNFPRDPPPLRIKAQRRVINQDVAGKFATLFNPCQLRGCSDVNVYAESFNSQCLAILDEVAPMKSNTVSIKKPCPWINASIQSYRSKRRKIEHLWKTTKLEVHRLYLRELTTSLNELLKSARTNYFSQLISSNKKNSKFLFDTINSIVSPSVSPTAVLSLPKSNVFLDFFVEKMKDIRASIIPHPAHKACTFALSHPCFSFKLVTLHDVTTLLDKLKPSYGHSDVLPPSLFKQVFGSIGPCVVEMINTSLLTGVVPDFFKHAIVEPVLKKPSLDPLKPINYRPISKLPFMAKILEKVVAEQLNTFLEINDIFDKYQSGFRKKHSMETALVKVSSDILMSADSGKHTVLVLLDLTSAFDTIDHNIMLDKLQDLLGISGSVLKWFSSYLTGRSFSVFINQIMSDTVGLSSGVPQGSVLGPILFLLYILPLGQIISQFQDVSYHLYADDIQLYCSFKPTELYKLSSLINCLSKIKKWLNDNFLILNSAKTETLIIAPEQSIPQIKQHIGALGSSVQPSLRSLGVVFDAAMSLEKHSKQLIKNCFFQLRNISKIRALVSKVELEMIIHAFISSRLDYCNSLFICLNRKDLCRLQTVQNSAARLLTHRSKRAHITPILASLHWLPVKFRMHFKILVLTFRALQGQAPPYISDLIQLRTSSHSLRSTGQRFLVAPHTHFKTRGDRSFQVVAPRLWNALPPSIRCLDCVENFKTQLKTLLFKEAFN
;
A
#
# COMPACT_ATOMS: atom_id res chain seq x y z
N MET A 1 4.91 25.47 4.85
CA MET A 1 5.85 24.34 4.71
C MET A 1 6.32 24.38 3.27
N ILE A 2 7.61 24.62 3.03
CA ILE A 2 8.08 25.17 1.74
C ILE A 2 8.16 24.06 0.70
N LYS A 3 7.21 24.05 -0.24
CA LYS A 3 7.41 23.45 -1.56
C LYS A 3 8.55 24.23 -2.21
N LEU A 4 9.67 23.60 -2.52
CA LEU A 4 10.75 24.21 -3.32
C LEU A 4 10.37 24.21 -4.82
N GLU A 5 9.07 24.36 -5.15
CA GLU A 5 8.61 24.59 -6.52
C GLU A 5 8.86 26.06 -6.94
N LYS A 6 8.97 26.94 -5.93
CA LYS A 6 9.21 28.38 -6.09
C LYS A 6 10.30 28.79 -5.12
N VAL A 7 11.49 29.12 -5.62
CA VAL A 7 12.65 29.48 -4.78
C VAL A 7 13.22 30.79 -5.26
N LEU A 8 13.53 31.67 -4.31
CA LEU A 8 14.25 32.91 -4.51
C LEU A 8 15.49 32.88 -3.62
N ILE A 9 16.67 33.11 -4.19
CA ILE A 9 17.93 33.24 -3.47
C ILE A 9 18.48 34.63 -3.79
N ILE A 10 18.71 35.44 -2.77
CA ILE A 10 19.20 36.81 -2.90
C ILE A 10 20.32 37.09 -1.90
N GLY A 11 21.22 38.00 -2.28
CA GLY A 11 22.23 38.57 -1.39
C GLY A 11 23.57 38.75 -2.08
N ASP A 12 24.54 39.21 -1.29
CA ASP A 12 25.95 39.27 -1.67
C ASP A 12 26.60 37.89 -1.54
N PHE A 13 27.10 37.36 -2.65
CA PHE A 13 27.74 36.05 -2.71
C PHE A 13 29.26 36.12 -2.54
N ASN A 14 29.85 37.31 -2.46
CA ASN A 14 31.30 37.53 -2.41
C ASN A 14 32.06 36.77 -3.51
N LEU A 15 31.43 36.65 -4.69
CA LEU A 15 31.96 35.96 -5.86
C LEU A 15 31.75 36.88 -7.06
N HIS A 16 32.84 37.21 -7.76
CA HIS A 16 32.81 37.97 -9.01
C HIS A 16 32.22 37.10 -10.12
N ILE A 17 30.90 37.10 -10.26
CA ILE A 17 30.22 36.21 -11.21
C ILE A 17 30.46 36.63 -12.67
N ASP A 18 30.86 37.87 -12.86
CA ASP A 18 31.32 38.48 -14.11
C ASP A 18 32.71 37.97 -14.54
N ASP A 19 33.51 37.43 -13.62
CA ASP A 19 34.84 36.87 -13.92
C ASP A 19 34.77 35.38 -14.28
N MET A 20 34.71 35.09 -15.58
CA MET A 20 34.67 33.73 -16.11
C MET A 20 35.97 32.94 -15.93
N SER A 21 37.06 33.57 -15.47
CA SER A 21 38.31 32.88 -15.11
C SER A 21 38.24 32.25 -13.71
N CYS A 22 37.28 32.65 -12.88
CA CYS A 22 37.09 32.13 -11.53
C CYS A 22 36.35 30.78 -11.54
N ILE A 23 37.04 29.73 -11.07
CA ILE A 23 36.50 28.36 -10.96
C ILE A 23 35.28 28.30 -10.02
N ALA A 24 35.26 29.13 -8.97
CA ALA A 24 34.15 29.16 -8.02
C ALA A 24 32.89 29.81 -8.62
N ALA A 25 33.05 30.87 -9.42
CA ALA A 25 31.95 31.54 -10.12
C ALA A 25 31.32 30.64 -11.19
N THR A 26 32.16 30.03 -12.04
CA THR A 26 31.72 29.06 -13.06
C THR A 26 31.10 27.81 -12.43
N GLY A 27 31.64 27.32 -11.32
CA GLY A 27 31.07 26.22 -10.54
C GLY A 27 29.69 26.56 -9.97
N LEU A 28 29.50 27.76 -9.41
CA LEU A 28 28.21 28.22 -8.90
C LEU A 28 27.16 28.31 -10.02
N LEU A 29 27.50 28.96 -11.14
CA LEU A 29 26.60 29.08 -12.31
C LEU A 29 26.21 27.71 -12.87
N SER A 30 27.17 26.80 -13.01
CA SER A 30 26.92 25.42 -13.47
C SER A 30 26.01 24.65 -12.53
N ILE A 31 26.18 24.80 -11.21
CA ILE A 31 25.30 24.19 -10.20
C ILE A 31 23.90 24.78 -10.31
N THR A 32 23.76 26.10 -10.37
CA THR A 32 22.44 26.75 -10.44
C THR A 32 21.70 26.40 -11.73
N ASP A 33 22.40 26.33 -12.86
CA ASP A 33 21.86 25.92 -14.16
C ASP A 33 21.43 24.44 -14.15
N SER A 34 22.24 23.56 -13.55
CA SER A 34 21.88 22.14 -13.35
C SER A 34 20.60 21.93 -12.51
N PHE A 35 20.21 22.94 -11.74
CA PHE A 35 18.98 22.95 -10.95
C PHE A 35 17.89 23.89 -11.52
N ASN A 36 18.04 24.37 -12.76
CA ASN A 36 17.12 25.26 -13.48
C ASN A 36 16.84 26.60 -12.78
N PHE A 37 17.82 27.15 -12.04
CA PHE A 37 17.72 28.49 -11.50
C PHE A 37 18.11 29.53 -12.56
N THR A 38 17.34 30.61 -12.64
CA THR A 38 17.66 31.78 -13.48
C THR A 38 18.26 32.87 -12.61
N GLN A 39 19.45 33.36 -12.97
CA GLN A 39 20.05 34.56 -12.36
C GLN A 39 19.52 35.79 -13.10
N HIS A 40 19.14 36.85 -12.36
CA HIS A 40 18.43 38.01 -12.91
C HIS A 40 19.22 39.33 -12.92
N VAL A 41 20.35 39.42 -12.23
CA VAL A 41 21.11 40.68 -12.12
C VAL A 41 22.17 40.74 -13.20
N SER A 42 22.01 41.66 -14.13
CA SER A 42 22.97 41.97 -15.19
C SER A 42 23.59 43.35 -14.94
N GLY A 43 24.85 43.40 -14.54
CA GLY A 43 25.59 44.64 -14.33
C GLY A 43 26.37 44.69 -13.00
N PRO A 44 27.31 45.63 -12.87
CA PRO A 44 28.11 45.76 -11.65
C PRO A 44 27.24 46.20 -10.48
N THR A 45 27.35 45.49 -9.36
CA THR A 45 26.67 45.81 -8.10
C THR A 45 27.62 46.35 -7.04
N HIS A 46 28.90 46.52 -7.39
CA HIS A 46 29.93 47.08 -6.53
C HIS A 46 30.68 48.20 -7.26
N LEU A 47 31.12 49.25 -6.55
CA LEU A 47 31.84 50.42 -7.13
C LEU A 47 33.10 50.06 -7.93
N LYS A 48 33.70 48.89 -7.64
CA LYS A 48 34.86 48.34 -8.38
C LYS A 48 34.50 47.67 -9.72
N GLY A 49 33.23 47.70 -10.13
CA GLY A 49 32.79 47.18 -11.44
C GLY A 49 32.43 45.70 -11.46
N HIS A 50 32.28 45.03 -10.31
CA HIS A 50 31.96 43.60 -10.23
C HIS A 50 30.51 43.33 -9.82
N THR A 51 30.00 42.17 -10.19
CA THR A 51 28.65 41.70 -9.84
C THR A 51 28.73 40.71 -8.68
N LEU A 52 28.43 41.19 -7.47
CA LEU A 52 28.50 40.43 -6.21
C LEU A 52 27.11 40.10 -5.64
N ASP A 53 26.18 41.07 -5.72
CA ASP A 53 24.78 40.91 -5.33
C ASP A 53 23.98 40.21 -6.43
N LEU A 54 23.47 39.02 -6.14
CA LEU A 54 22.79 38.17 -7.11
C LEU A 54 21.35 37.89 -6.69
N VAL A 55 20.50 37.70 -7.70
CA VAL A 55 19.11 37.28 -7.55
C VAL A 55 18.90 36.03 -8.40
N PHE A 56 18.71 34.87 -7.77
CA PHE A 56 18.35 33.63 -8.44
C PHE A 56 16.89 33.27 -8.19
N SER A 57 16.18 32.84 -9.24
CA SER A 57 14.80 32.36 -9.14
C SER A 57 14.63 30.96 -9.74
N LEU A 58 13.74 30.17 -9.15
CA LEU A 58 13.26 28.90 -9.68
C LEU A 58 11.73 28.93 -9.60
N GLY A 59 11.04 28.83 -10.73
CA GLY A 59 9.56 28.83 -10.79
C GLY A 59 8.88 30.12 -10.33
N LEU A 60 9.64 31.22 -10.25
CA LEU A 60 9.18 32.57 -9.92
C LEU A 60 9.51 33.51 -11.08
N GLU A 61 8.50 34.25 -11.51
CA GLU A 61 8.66 35.32 -12.49
C GLU A 61 9.13 36.59 -11.76
N ILE A 62 10.32 37.06 -12.16
CA ILE A 62 10.92 38.31 -11.70
C ILE A 62 10.95 39.26 -12.89
N VAL A 63 10.51 40.49 -12.68
CA VAL A 63 10.40 41.51 -13.73
C VAL A 63 10.98 42.84 -13.22
N ASN A 64 11.43 43.72 -14.11
CA ASN A 64 11.98 45.05 -13.80
C ASN A 64 13.16 45.00 -12.83
N VAL A 65 14.17 44.18 -13.14
CA VAL A 65 15.40 44.15 -12.35
C VAL A 65 16.23 45.37 -12.72
N CYS A 66 16.54 46.24 -11.76
CA CYS A 66 17.46 47.36 -11.95
C CYS A 66 18.49 47.41 -10.82
N VAL A 67 19.68 47.90 -11.16
CA VAL A 67 20.77 48.15 -10.22
C VAL A 67 20.97 49.66 -10.17
N GLU A 68 20.77 50.26 -8.99
CA GLU A 68 20.92 51.70 -8.79
C GLU A 68 21.89 51.97 -7.64
N ASP A 69 22.82 52.88 -7.87
CA ASP A 69 23.68 53.39 -6.81
C ASP A 69 22.89 54.38 -5.94
N VAL A 70 22.69 54.01 -4.67
CA VAL A 70 22.03 54.87 -3.68
C VAL A 70 23.05 55.76 -2.93
N HIS A 71 24.34 55.67 -3.26
CA HIS A 71 25.45 56.43 -2.67
C HIS A 71 25.57 56.32 -1.14
N VAL A 72 25.07 55.22 -0.57
CA VAL A 72 25.15 54.93 0.88
C VAL A 72 26.17 53.82 1.20
N SER A 73 26.60 53.05 0.19
CA SER A 73 27.55 51.94 0.31
C SER A 73 28.44 51.84 -0.92
N ASP A 74 29.49 51.06 -0.80
CA ASP A 74 30.29 50.51 -1.90
C ASP A 74 29.53 49.49 -2.79
N HIS A 75 28.33 49.10 -2.39
CA HIS A 75 27.39 48.29 -3.15
C HIS A 75 26.20 49.12 -3.67
N SER A 76 25.77 48.82 -4.89
CA SER A 76 24.55 49.34 -5.51
C SER A 76 23.33 48.50 -5.09
N CYS A 77 22.17 49.15 -4.94
CA CYS A 77 20.93 48.47 -4.62
C CYS A 77 20.34 47.76 -5.84
N VAL A 78 19.95 46.49 -5.67
CA VAL A 78 19.22 45.71 -6.68
C VAL A 78 17.72 45.76 -6.39
N PHE A 79 16.95 46.39 -7.26
CA PHE A 79 15.49 46.41 -7.21
C PHE A 79 14.89 45.44 -8.22
N PHE A 80 13.77 44.81 -7.87
CA PHE A 80 13.02 43.93 -8.78
C PHE A 80 11.59 43.71 -8.28
N ASN A 81 10.68 43.39 -9.21
CA ASN A 81 9.29 43.07 -8.91
C ASN A 81 9.06 41.55 -8.93
N LEU A 82 8.25 41.07 -7.98
CA LEU A 82 7.84 39.67 -7.83
C LEU A 82 6.32 39.53 -7.97
N ASN A 83 5.88 38.77 -8.96
CA ASN A 83 4.47 38.46 -9.14
C ASN A 83 4.07 37.21 -8.35
N PHE A 84 3.29 37.40 -7.28
CA PHE A 84 2.66 36.30 -6.57
C PHE A 84 1.22 36.11 -7.07
N PRO A 85 0.86 34.98 -7.70
CA PRO A 85 -0.54 34.68 -7.94
C PRO A 85 -1.25 34.59 -6.58
N ARG A 86 -2.29 35.39 -6.39
CA ARG A 86 -3.11 35.34 -5.18
C ARG A 86 -3.85 34.00 -5.17
N ASP A 87 -3.65 33.19 -4.12
CA ASP A 87 -4.48 32.00 -3.95
C ASP A 87 -5.96 32.43 -3.95
N PRO A 88 -6.84 31.77 -4.72
CA PRO A 88 -8.26 32.08 -4.68
C PRO A 88 -8.79 31.91 -3.24
N PRO A 89 -9.78 32.72 -2.82
CA PRO A 89 -10.37 32.57 -1.50
C PRO A 89 -10.89 31.14 -1.31
N PRO A 90 -10.74 30.56 -0.10
CA PRO A 90 -11.18 29.19 0.14
C PRO A 90 -12.69 29.10 -0.07
N LEU A 91 -13.11 28.17 -0.92
CA LEU A 91 -14.53 27.86 -1.12
C LEU A 91 -15.18 27.61 0.25
N ARG A 92 -16.32 28.25 0.46
CA ARG A 92 -17.18 28.03 1.61
C ARG A 92 -18.24 27.03 1.18
N ILE A 93 -18.22 25.84 1.76
CA ILE A 93 -19.22 24.80 1.48
C ILE A 93 -20.16 24.73 2.68
N LYS A 94 -21.47 24.65 2.42
CA LYS A 94 -22.45 24.26 3.44
C LYS A 94 -22.29 22.75 3.65
N ALA A 95 -21.70 22.37 4.77
CA ALA A 95 -21.59 20.96 5.15
C ALA A 95 -22.64 20.64 6.22
N GLN A 96 -23.37 19.54 6.04
CA GLN A 96 -24.25 19.00 7.07
C GLN A 96 -23.46 17.99 7.91
N ARG A 97 -23.53 18.08 9.24
CA ARG A 97 -22.89 17.11 10.13
C ARG A 97 -23.64 16.97 11.46
N ARG A 98 -23.60 15.77 12.05
CA ARG A 98 -23.96 15.53 13.45
C ARG A 98 -22.76 15.81 14.34
N VAL A 99 -22.98 16.41 15.51
CA VAL A 99 -21.94 16.58 16.54
C VAL A 99 -22.08 15.41 17.52
N ILE A 100 -21.16 14.45 17.44
CA ILE A 100 -21.14 13.29 18.33
C ILE A 100 -20.12 13.57 19.43
N ASN A 101 -20.61 13.91 20.63
CA ASN A 101 -19.78 14.09 21.83
C ASN A 101 -19.76 12.78 22.66
N GLN A 102 -19.07 12.79 23.80
CA GLN A 102 -18.95 11.61 24.66
C GLN A 102 -20.30 11.19 25.29
N ASP A 103 -21.23 12.14 25.48
CA ASP A 103 -22.53 11.88 26.12
C ASP A 103 -23.56 11.24 25.17
N VAL A 104 -23.39 11.43 23.85
CA VAL A 104 -24.32 10.90 22.84
C VAL A 104 -24.48 9.38 22.96
N ALA A 105 -23.39 8.63 23.20
CA ALA A 105 -23.46 7.18 23.30
C ALA A 105 -24.31 6.71 24.50
N GLY A 106 -24.16 7.38 25.65
CA GLY A 106 -24.95 7.07 26.85
C GLY A 106 -26.44 7.34 26.65
N LYS A 107 -26.79 8.52 26.11
CA LYS A 107 -28.18 8.89 25.81
C LYS A 107 -28.82 7.99 24.76
N PHE A 108 -28.05 7.62 23.73
CA PHE A 108 -28.50 6.67 22.72
C PHE A 108 -28.83 5.32 23.35
N ALA A 109 -27.92 4.80 24.19
CA ALA A 109 -28.08 3.51 24.85
C ALA A 109 -29.32 3.45 25.77
N THR A 110 -29.71 4.56 26.40
CA THR A 110 -30.90 4.63 27.26
C THR A 110 -32.21 4.69 26.47
N LEU A 111 -32.20 5.27 25.27
CA LEU A 111 -33.40 5.41 24.44
C LEU A 111 -33.65 4.20 23.53
N PHE A 112 -32.63 3.39 23.28
CA PHE A 112 -32.76 2.20 22.43
C PHE A 112 -33.61 1.12 23.11
N ASN A 113 -34.69 0.69 22.43
CA ASN A 113 -35.61 -0.31 22.96
C ASN A 113 -35.62 -1.59 22.08
N PRO A 114 -34.95 -2.67 22.52
CA PRO A 114 -34.92 -3.94 21.78
C PRO A 114 -36.28 -4.59 21.55
N CYS A 115 -37.29 -4.31 22.40
CA CYS A 115 -38.60 -4.96 22.32
C CYS A 115 -39.38 -4.57 21.06
N GLN A 116 -39.09 -3.42 20.45
CA GLN A 116 -39.76 -2.95 19.22
C GLN A 116 -39.40 -3.77 17.99
N LEU A 117 -38.37 -4.62 18.06
CA LEU A 117 -37.85 -5.41 16.94
C LEU A 117 -38.21 -6.90 17.03
N ARG A 118 -38.87 -7.34 18.10
CA ARG A 118 -39.19 -8.77 18.31
C ARG A 118 -40.28 -9.26 17.35
N GLY A 119 -40.11 -10.49 16.86
CA GLY A 119 -41.16 -11.23 16.12
C GLY A 119 -41.19 -10.97 14.61
N CYS A 120 -40.26 -10.20 14.06
CA CYS A 120 -40.15 -9.99 12.62
C CYS A 120 -39.33 -11.13 11.98
N SER A 121 -39.99 -11.96 11.16
CA SER A 121 -39.32 -13.05 10.42
C SER A 121 -38.65 -12.59 9.13
N ASP A 122 -39.05 -11.44 8.60
CA ASP A 122 -38.47 -10.87 7.38
C ASP A 122 -37.23 -10.02 7.71
N VAL A 123 -36.10 -10.42 7.16
CA VAL A 123 -34.79 -9.79 7.36
C VAL A 123 -34.75 -8.35 6.86
N ASN A 124 -35.47 -8.02 5.77
CA ASN A 124 -35.53 -6.67 5.21
C ASN A 124 -36.29 -5.73 6.15
N VAL A 125 -37.49 -6.13 6.55
CA VAL A 125 -38.34 -5.36 7.47
C VAL A 125 -37.64 -5.17 8.82
N TYR A 126 -36.95 -6.21 9.31
CA TYR A 126 -36.16 -6.13 10.52
C TYR A 126 -35.04 -5.08 10.40
N ALA A 127 -34.26 -5.13 9.32
CA ALA A 127 -33.15 -4.19 9.10
C ALA A 127 -33.63 -2.73 8.96
N GLU A 128 -34.74 -2.51 8.25
CA GLU A 128 -35.36 -1.20 8.11
C GLU A 128 -35.88 -0.66 9.45
N SER A 129 -36.56 -1.49 10.23
CA SER A 129 -37.06 -1.12 11.56
C SER A 129 -35.91 -0.77 12.51
N PHE A 130 -34.85 -1.59 12.52
CA PHE A 130 -33.65 -1.33 13.31
C PHE A 130 -32.99 0.00 12.92
N ASN A 131 -32.81 0.24 11.62
CA ASN A 131 -32.21 1.47 11.11
C ASN A 131 -33.08 2.70 11.41
N SER A 132 -34.39 2.58 11.29
CA SER A 132 -35.35 3.66 11.58
C SER A 132 -35.33 4.04 13.05
N GLN A 133 -35.31 3.06 13.96
CA GLN A 133 -35.18 3.31 15.39
C GLN A 133 -33.85 3.99 15.72
N CYS A 134 -32.73 3.51 15.16
CA CYS A 134 -31.42 4.13 15.35
C CYS A 134 -31.38 5.58 14.83
N LEU A 135 -31.99 5.84 13.68
CA LEU A 135 -32.03 7.16 13.07
C LEU A 135 -32.87 8.13 13.91
N ALA A 136 -34.06 7.70 14.36
CA ALA A 136 -34.94 8.50 15.21
C ALA A 136 -34.25 8.93 16.51
N ILE A 137 -33.58 7.98 17.19
CA ILE A 137 -32.82 8.29 18.41
C ILE A 137 -31.66 9.25 18.07
N LEU A 138 -30.95 9.05 16.96
CA LEU A 138 -29.88 9.96 16.53
C LEU A 138 -30.37 11.37 16.23
N ASP A 139 -31.55 11.53 15.65
CA ASP A 139 -32.17 12.82 15.40
C ASP A 139 -32.52 13.55 16.70
N GLU A 140 -32.89 12.81 17.73
CA GLU A 140 -33.11 13.34 19.08
C GLU A 140 -31.79 13.72 19.78
N VAL A 141 -30.83 12.80 19.87
CA VAL A 141 -29.62 13.00 20.70
C VAL A 141 -28.51 13.79 20.00
N ALA A 142 -28.49 13.77 18.67
CA ALA A 142 -27.43 14.38 17.85
C ALA A 142 -27.98 14.90 16.50
N PRO A 143 -28.85 15.93 16.51
CA PRO A 143 -29.52 16.43 15.30
C PRO A 143 -28.54 16.92 14.24
N MET A 144 -28.95 16.83 12.97
CA MET A 144 -28.15 17.27 11.84
C MET A 144 -28.04 18.79 11.79
N LYS A 145 -26.81 19.32 11.84
CA LYS A 145 -26.55 20.77 11.79
C LYS A 145 -25.87 21.16 10.49
N SER A 146 -26.39 22.17 9.80
CA SER A 146 -25.76 22.78 8.64
C SER A 146 -24.79 23.88 9.08
N ASN A 147 -23.52 23.78 8.68
CA ASN A 147 -22.52 24.80 8.97
C ASN A 147 -21.78 25.18 7.69
N THR A 148 -21.53 26.48 7.51
CA THR A 148 -20.65 26.97 6.45
C THR A 148 -19.21 26.76 6.88
N VAL A 149 -18.52 25.79 6.27
CA VAL A 149 -17.13 25.46 6.61
C VAL A 149 -16.20 26.00 5.55
N SER A 150 -15.15 26.73 5.97
CA SER A 150 -14.02 27.08 5.09
C SER A 150 -13.12 25.86 4.92
N ILE A 151 -12.71 25.56 3.69
CA ILE A 151 -11.81 24.43 3.38
C ILE A 151 -10.41 24.60 4.03
N LYS A 152 -10.03 25.80 4.51
CA LYS A 152 -8.78 25.95 5.25
C LYS A 152 -8.88 25.23 6.60
N LYS A 153 -8.21 24.08 6.70
CA LYS A 153 -7.95 23.44 7.99
C LYS A 153 -7.23 24.46 8.90
N PRO A 154 -7.77 24.80 10.08
CA PRO A 154 -7.07 25.65 11.02
C PRO A 154 -5.73 25.00 11.36
N CYS A 155 -4.67 25.80 11.51
CA CYS A 155 -3.38 25.28 11.96
C CYS A 155 -3.55 24.69 13.36
N PRO A 156 -3.44 23.36 13.53
CA PRO A 156 -3.90 22.70 14.75
C PRO A 156 -3.05 23.07 15.99
N TRP A 157 -1.83 23.57 15.77
CA TRP A 157 -0.92 24.01 16.84
C TRP A 157 -1.12 25.47 17.27
N ILE A 158 -2.05 26.25 16.70
CA ILE A 158 -2.31 27.63 17.13
C ILE A 158 -3.34 27.62 18.26
N ASN A 159 -2.86 27.73 19.50
CA ASN A 159 -3.69 27.87 20.70
C ASN A 159 -3.81 29.34 21.16
N ALA A 160 -4.63 29.59 22.19
CA ALA A 160 -4.87 30.94 22.73
C ALA A 160 -3.57 31.63 23.20
N SER A 161 -2.63 30.86 23.79
CA SER A 161 -1.35 31.41 24.25
C SER A 161 -0.48 31.97 23.11
N ILE A 162 -0.42 31.26 21.98
CA ILE A 162 0.34 31.69 20.79
C ILE A 162 -0.32 32.90 20.13
N GLN A 163 -1.67 32.96 20.13
CA GLN A 163 -2.38 34.14 19.63
C GLN A 163 -2.08 35.38 20.48
N SER A 164 -2.07 35.23 21.81
CA SER A 164 -1.70 36.31 22.73
C SER A 164 -0.27 36.82 22.48
N TYR A 165 0.71 35.92 22.35
CA TYR A 165 2.09 36.29 22.04
C TYR A 165 2.25 36.96 20.67
N ARG A 166 1.52 36.52 19.64
CA ARG A 166 1.51 37.17 18.32
C ARG A 166 0.98 38.61 18.40
N SER A 167 -0.08 38.83 19.16
CA SER A 167 -0.65 40.16 19.38
C SER A 167 0.33 41.07 20.14
N LYS A 168 0.97 40.56 21.22
CA LYS A 168 2.01 41.29 21.95
C LYS A 168 3.19 41.66 21.05
N ARG A 169 3.70 40.71 20.26
CA ARG A 169 4.80 40.95 19.31
C ARG A 169 4.45 42.05 18.31
N ARG A 170 3.25 42.03 17.73
CA ARG A 170 2.79 43.07 16.79
C ARG A 170 2.72 44.44 17.45
N LYS A 171 2.22 44.54 18.68
CA LYS A 171 2.18 45.81 19.44
C LYS A 171 3.58 46.39 19.62
N ILE A 172 4.55 45.57 20.03
CA ILE A 172 5.95 46.00 20.20
C ILE A 172 6.63 46.28 18.85
N GLU A 173 6.30 45.54 17.80
CA GLU A 173 6.79 45.80 16.44
C GLU A 173 6.33 47.18 15.94
N HIS A 174 5.06 47.54 16.16
CA HIS A 174 4.56 48.88 15.86
C HIS A 174 5.26 49.94 16.71
N LEU A 175 5.37 49.72 18.02
CA LEU A 175 6.04 50.64 18.94
C LEU A 175 7.50 50.89 18.55
N TRP A 176 8.25 49.85 18.19
CA TRP A 176 9.63 49.99 17.71
C TRP A 176 9.70 50.73 16.37
N LYS A 177 8.78 50.46 15.43
CA LYS A 177 8.72 51.20 14.15
C LYS A 177 8.49 52.70 14.36
N THR A 178 7.72 53.08 15.37
CA THR A 178 7.45 54.48 15.71
C THR A 178 8.58 55.13 16.51
N THR A 179 9.10 54.45 17.53
CA THR A 179 10.05 55.04 18.50
C THR A 179 11.52 54.84 18.14
N LYS A 180 11.86 53.81 17.36
CA LYS A 180 13.23 53.40 17.00
C LYS A 180 14.18 53.16 18.18
N LEU A 181 13.68 53.07 19.41
CA LEU A 181 14.48 52.82 20.61
C LEU A 181 15.03 51.38 20.66
N GLU A 182 16.28 51.24 21.10
CA GLU A 182 16.97 49.95 21.19
C GLU A 182 16.30 48.98 22.19
N VAL A 183 15.73 49.50 23.28
CA VAL A 183 14.99 48.71 24.27
C VAL A 183 13.79 47.99 23.63
N HIS A 184 13.08 48.66 22.73
CA HIS A 184 11.96 48.04 22.02
C HIS A 184 12.43 47.02 20.98
N ARG A 185 13.60 47.21 20.37
CA ARG A 185 14.23 46.24 19.46
C ARG A 185 14.63 44.97 20.20
N LEU A 186 15.28 45.10 21.36
CA LEU A 186 15.66 43.98 22.21
C LEU A 186 14.43 43.21 22.71
N TYR A 187 13.39 43.92 23.14
CA TYR A 187 12.15 43.28 23.58
C TYR A 187 11.41 42.58 22.42
N LEU A 188 11.43 43.16 21.21
CA LEU A 188 10.91 42.50 20.01
C LEU A 188 11.68 41.21 19.69
N ARG A 189 13.01 41.20 19.86
CA ARG A 189 13.87 40.04 19.64
C ARG A 189 13.58 38.93 20.66
N GLU A 190 13.40 39.29 21.92
CA GLU A 190 13.01 38.35 22.99
C GLU A 190 11.65 37.72 22.69
N LEU A 191 10.62 38.54 22.45
CA LEU A 191 9.27 38.06 22.10
C LEU A 191 9.25 37.20 20.84
N THR A 192 10.11 37.49 19.87
CA THR A 192 10.25 36.68 18.66
C THR A 192 10.87 35.31 18.98
N THR A 193 11.86 35.27 19.85
CA THR A 193 12.51 34.03 20.31
C THR A 193 11.52 33.17 21.10
N SER A 194 10.83 33.74 22.09
CA SER A 194 9.80 33.03 22.88
C SER A 194 8.64 32.54 22.01
N LEU A 195 8.18 33.35 21.04
CA LEU A 195 7.14 32.93 20.11
C LEU A 195 7.59 31.74 19.25
N ASN A 196 8.85 31.74 18.79
CA ASN A 196 9.40 30.63 18.01
C ASN A 196 9.52 29.35 18.85
N GLU A 197 9.92 29.46 20.12
CA GLU A 197 9.96 28.33 21.06
C GLU A 197 8.57 27.79 21.37
N LEU A 198 7.59 28.65 21.63
CA LEU A 198 6.19 28.25 21.84
C LEU A 198 5.61 27.57 20.61
N LEU A 199 5.87 28.09 19.41
CA LEU A 199 5.45 27.47 18.16
C LEU A 199 6.12 26.11 17.95
N LYS A 200 7.40 25.98 18.29
CA LYS A 200 8.15 24.71 18.19
C LYS A 200 7.60 23.68 19.19
N SER A 201 7.39 24.08 20.43
CA SER A 201 6.81 23.24 21.49
C SER A 201 5.40 22.78 21.13
N ALA A 202 4.51 23.70 20.74
CA ALA A 202 3.13 23.36 20.35
C ALA A 202 3.07 22.43 19.13
N ARG A 203 3.95 22.62 18.13
CA ARG A 203 4.06 21.70 16.99
C ARG A 203 4.55 20.32 17.42
N THR A 204 5.59 20.28 18.25
CA THR A 204 6.14 19.02 18.77
C THR A 204 5.07 18.27 19.54
N ASN A 205 4.41 18.91 20.50
CA ASN A 205 3.34 18.30 21.29
C ASN A 205 2.19 17.79 20.42
N TYR A 206 1.75 18.56 19.42
CA TYR A 206 0.72 18.12 18.48
C TYR A 206 1.14 16.85 17.73
N PHE A 207 2.35 16.82 17.15
CA PHE A 207 2.83 15.64 16.43
C PHE A 207 3.09 14.45 17.35
N SER A 208 3.60 14.68 18.56
CA SER A 208 3.76 13.65 19.58
C SER A 208 2.43 13.01 19.97
N GLN A 209 1.40 13.81 20.22
CA GLN A 209 0.05 13.30 20.51
C GLN A 209 -0.54 12.55 19.32
N LEU A 210 -0.37 13.09 18.11
CA LEU A 210 -0.89 12.47 16.89
C LEU A 210 -0.23 11.11 16.61
N ILE A 211 1.08 11.00 16.81
CA ILE A 211 1.85 9.78 16.59
C ILE A 211 1.58 8.75 17.69
N SER A 212 1.58 9.17 18.97
CA SER A 212 1.31 8.28 20.11
C SER A 212 -0.10 7.69 20.05
N SER A 213 -1.12 8.53 19.78
CA SER A 213 -2.51 8.10 19.63
C SER A 213 -2.72 7.12 18.47
N ASN A 214 -1.85 7.18 17.45
CA ASN A 214 -1.95 6.35 16.24
C ASN A 214 -0.77 5.37 16.09
N LYS A 215 -0.07 5.02 17.18
CA LYS A 215 1.12 4.16 17.14
C LYS A 215 0.86 2.79 16.51
N LYS A 216 -0.37 2.27 16.63
CA LYS A 216 -0.81 0.99 16.05
C LYS A 216 -1.30 1.11 14.59
N ASN A 217 -1.47 2.33 14.06
CA ASN A 217 -2.00 2.58 12.72
C ASN A 217 -0.92 3.12 11.77
N SER A 218 -0.06 2.23 11.29
CA SER A 218 1.07 2.57 10.41
C SER A 218 0.65 3.31 9.14
N LYS A 219 -0.51 2.98 8.56
CA LYS A 219 -1.04 3.68 7.38
C LYS A 219 -1.40 5.12 7.69
N PHE A 220 -2.11 5.38 8.79
CA PHE A 220 -2.44 6.75 9.20
C PHE A 220 -1.19 7.58 9.47
N LEU A 221 -0.19 7.01 10.16
CA LEU A 221 1.10 7.67 10.37
C LEU A 221 1.78 7.98 9.03
N PHE A 222 1.81 7.01 8.12
CA PHE A 222 2.37 7.17 6.80
C PHE A 222 1.66 8.29 6.01
N ASP A 223 0.33 8.27 5.94
CA ASP A 223 -0.47 9.26 5.22
C ASP A 223 -0.31 10.66 5.83
N THR A 224 -0.31 10.74 7.16
CA THR A 224 -0.09 11.99 7.90
C THR A 224 1.28 12.58 7.59
N ILE A 225 2.34 11.79 7.73
CA ILE A 225 3.71 12.24 7.48
C ILE A 225 3.90 12.56 6.01
N ASN A 226 3.37 11.74 5.11
CA ASN A 226 3.44 11.99 3.67
C ASN A 226 2.68 13.28 3.31
N SER A 227 1.54 13.58 3.94
CA SER A 227 0.83 14.86 3.73
C SER A 227 1.61 16.08 4.24
N ILE A 228 2.41 15.91 5.30
CA ILE A 228 3.25 16.96 5.88
C ILE A 228 4.49 17.19 5.00
N VAL A 229 5.10 16.11 4.55
CA VAL A 229 6.34 16.07 3.77
C VAL A 229 6.11 16.44 2.30
N SER A 230 4.97 16.02 1.75
CA SER A 230 4.55 16.16 0.37
C SER A 230 3.10 16.65 0.34
N PRO A 231 2.84 17.92 0.73
CA PRO A 231 1.50 18.49 0.70
C PRO A 231 0.93 18.43 -0.72
N SER A 232 -0.30 17.93 -0.84
CA SER A 232 -1.03 17.82 -2.11
C SER A 232 -1.12 19.17 -2.82
N VAL A 233 -1.18 19.14 -4.15
CA VAL A 233 -1.43 20.31 -4.99
C VAL A 233 -2.75 20.98 -4.56
N SER A 234 -2.80 22.31 -4.69
CA SER A 234 -3.87 23.19 -4.24
C SER A 234 -5.27 22.71 -4.65
N PRO A 235 -6.33 23.02 -3.86
CA PRO A 235 -7.71 22.62 -4.14
C PRO A 235 -8.27 23.08 -5.49
N THR A 236 -7.59 24.00 -6.20
CA THR A 236 -8.00 24.51 -7.50
C THR A 236 -8.12 23.40 -8.56
N ALA A 237 -7.34 22.32 -8.46
CA ALA A 237 -7.46 21.15 -9.34
C ALA A 237 -8.69 20.25 -9.03
N VAL A 238 -9.35 20.46 -7.88
CA VAL A 238 -10.50 19.64 -7.44
C VAL A 238 -11.80 20.08 -8.13
N LEU A 239 -11.88 21.34 -8.57
CA LEU A 239 -13.05 21.89 -9.27
C LEU A 239 -13.12 21.49 -10.75
N SER A 240 -12.01 21.06 -11.35
CA SER A 240 -11.97 20.55 -12.73
C SER A 240 -12.26 19.05 -12.83
N LEU A 241 -12.48 18.35 -11.72
CA LEU A 241 -12.77 16.91 -11.73
C LEU A 241 -14.16 16.64 -12.35
N PRO A 242 -14.33 15.51 -13.06
CA PRO A 242 -15.62 15.12 -13.61
C PRO A 242 -16.71 15.01 -12.53
N LYS A 243 -17.96 15.35 -12.88
CA LYS A 243 -19.13 15.22 -12.00
C LYS A 243 -19.37 13.75 -11.63
N SER A 244 -20.08 13.50 -10.51
CA SER A 244 -20.41 12.15 -10.02
C SER A 244 -21.09 11.28 -11.09
N ASN A 245 -22.05 11.82 -11.85
CA ASN A 245 -22.73 11.10 -12.93
C ASN A 245 -21.79 10.73 -14.10
N VAL A 246 -20.79 11.55 -14.43
CA VAL A 246 -19.82 11.20 -15.49
C VAL A 246 -19.01 9.95 -15.12
N PHE A 247 -18.67 9.80 -13.83
CA PHE A 247 -18.02 8.58 -13.34
C PHE A 247 -18.98 7.38 -13.33
N LEU A 248 -20.24 7.60 -12.94
CA LEU A 248 -21.27 6.57 -12.96
C LEU A 248 -21.43 6.00 -14.38
N ASP A 249 -21.69 6.88 -15.35
CA ASP A 249 -21.88 6.53 -16.77
C ASP A 249 -20.63 5.81 -17.30
N PHE A 250 -19.44 6.35 -17.04
CA PHE A 250 -18.19 5.70 -17.44
C PHE A 250 -18.03 4.28 -16.89
N PHE A 251 -18.31 4.05 -15.60
CA PHE A 251 -18.18 2.71 -15.03
C PHE A 251 -19.23 1.73 -15.59
N VAL A 252 -20.44 2.20 -15.86
CA VAL A 252 -21.51 1.40 -16.46
C VAL A 252 -21.19 1.05 -17.91
N GLU A 253 -20.84 2.04 -18.74
CA GLU A 253 -20.49 1.86 -20.15
C GLU A 253 -19.28 0.93 -20.30
N LYS A 254 -18.23 1.16 -19.51
CA LYS A 254 -17.05 0.30 -19.50
C LYS A 254 -17.41 -1.17 -19.24
N MET A 255 -18.36 -1.46 -18.36
CA MET A 255 -18.80 -2.83 -18.10
C MET A 255 -19.62 -3.41 -19.24
N LYS A 256 -20.51 -2.61 -19.84
CA LYS A 256 -21.28 -3.01 -21.03
C LYS A 256 -20.34 -3.35 -22.19
N ASP A 257 -19.36 -2.49 -22.47
CA ASP A 257 -18.38 -2.69 -23.54
C ASP A 257 -17.54 -3.94 -23.32
N ILE A 258 -17.04 -4.13 -22.08
CA ILE A 258 -16.29 -5.33 -21.71
C ILE A 258 -17.12 -6.58 -21.96
N ARG A 259 -18.37 -6.64 -21.48
CA ARG A 259 -19.23 -7.81 -21.70
C ARG A 259 -19.57 -8.03 -23.17
N ALA A 260 -19.87 -6.97 -23.92
CA ALA A 260 -20.18 -7.04 -25.35
C ALA A 260 -18.98 -7.56 -26.18
N SER A 261 -17.75 -7.33 -25.72
CA SER A 261 -16.54 -7.81 -26.38
C SER A 261 -16.28 -9.32 -26.22
N ILE A 262 -17.06 -10.01 -25.38
CA ILE A 262 -16.90 -11.44 -25.08
C ILE A 262 -18.00 -12.23 -25.81
N ILE A 263 -17.58 -13.20 -26.63
CA ILE A 263 -18.48 -14.19 -27.23
C ILE A 263 -18.22 -15.51 -26.50
N PRO A 264 -18.96 -15.83 -25.42
CA PRO A 264 -18.75 -17.07 -24.68
C PRO A 264 -19.14 -18.27 -25.54
N HIS A 265 -18.41 -19.38 -25.42
CA HIS A 265 -18.81 -20.64 -26.02
C HIS A 265 -19.70 -21.43 -25.04
N PRO A 266 -20.61 -22.30 -25.52
CA PRO A 266 -21.50 -23.07 -24.64
C PRO A 266 -20.67 -23.90 -23.65
N ALA A 267 -21.09 -23.86 -22.39
CA ALA A 267 -20.33 -24.37 -21.25
C ALA A 267 -20.01 -25.86 -21.38
N HIS A 268 -18.72 -26.22 -21.24
CA HIS A 268 -18.33 -27.59 -20.95
C HIS A 268 -18.68 -27.92 -19.49
N LYS A 269 -19.24 -29.11 -19.24
CA LYS A 269 -19.52 -29.62 -17.88
C LYS A 269 -18.29 -29.47 -16.97
N ALA A 270 -18.51 -28.89 -15.80
CA ALA A 270 -17.45 -28.59 -14.83
C ALA A 270 -16.75 -29.87 -14.33
N CYS A 271 -15.45 -29.73 -14.00
CA CYS A 271 -14.76 -30.73 -13.18
C CYS A 271 -15.33 -30.65 -11.74
N THR A 272 -15.86 -31.76 -11.25
CA THR A 272 -16.31 -31.91 -9.87
C THR A 272 -15.12 -32.20 -8.97
N PHE A 273 -14.99 -31.50 -7.84
CA PHE A 273 -14.04 -31.91 -6.80
C PHE A 273 -14.62 -33.08 -6.01
N ALA A 274 -13.80 -34.08 -5.69
CA ALA A 274 -14.15 -35.10 -4.71
C ALA A 274 -14.08 -34.48 -3.31
N LEU A 275 -15.22 -33.97 -2.82
CA LEU A 275 -15.30 -33.34 -1.51
C LEU A 275 -15.44 -34.40 -0.41
N SER A 276 -14.62 -34.28 0.63
CA SER A 276 -14.74 -35.14 1.81
C SER A 276 -15.97 -34.78 2.66
N HIS A 277 -16.34 -33.50 2.69
CA HIS A 277 -17.50 -32.99 3.42
C HIS A 277 -18.31 -32.05 2.51
N PRO A 278 -19.22 -32.57 1.66
CA PRO A 278 -19.92 -31.76 0.64
C PRO A 278 -21.00 -30.84 1.22
N CYS A 279 -21.47 -31.08 2.45
CA CYS A 279 -22.56 -30.31 3.04
C CYS A 279 -22.04 -29.11 3.84
N PHE A 280 -22.34 -27.89 3.37
CA PHE A 280 -22.06 -26.64 4.08
C PHE A 280 -23.37 -25.97 4.51
N SER A 281 -23.52 -25.75 5.82
CA SER A 281 -24.60 -24.98 6.42
C SER A 281 -24.03 -23.90 7.34
N PHE A 282 -24.73 -22.76 7.44
CA PHE A 282 -24.31 -21.72 8.36
C PHE A 282 -24.57 -22.12 9.81
N LYS A 283 -23.57 -21.89 10.65
CA LYS A 283 -23.69 -21.91 12.11
C LYS A 283 -24.18 -20.55 12.57
N LEU A 284 -25.15 -20.55 13.49
CA LEU A 284 -25.61 -19.34 14.15
C LEU A 284 -24.52 -18.77 15.03
N VAL A 285 -24.48 -17.44 15.12
CA VAL A 285 -23.50 -16.70 15.92
C VAL A 285 -24.12 -16.24 17.23
N THR A 286 -23.28 -16.15 18.25
CA THR A 286 -23.64 -15.60 19.55
C THR A 286 -23.23 -14.13 19.66
N LEU A 287 -23.72 -13.45 20.70
CA LEU A 287 -23.26 -12.10 21.03
C LEU A 287 -21.74 -12.04 21.26
N HIS A 288 -21.17 -13.09 21.85
CA HIS A 288 -19.73 -13.18 22.07
C HIS A 288 -18.96 -13.23 20.74
N ASP A 289 -19.42 -14.04 19.79
CA ASP A 289 -18.79 -14.16 18.46
C ASP A 289 -18.76 -12.81 17.74
N VAL A 290 -19.90 -12.10 17.71
CA VAL A 290 -19.99 -10.79 17.06
C VAL A 290 -19.16 -9.73 17.80
N THR A 291 -19.10 -9.78 19.13
CA THR A 291 -18.25 -8.87 19.93
C THR A 291 -16.77 -9.06 19.61
N THR A 292 -16.28 -10.31 19.63
CA THR A 292 -14.87 -10.60 19.33
C THR A 292 -14.49 -10.26 17.88
N LEU A 293 -15.44 -10.39 16.96
CA LEU A 293 -15.30 -9.96 15.57
C LEU A 293 -15.22 -8.43 15.47
N LEU A 294 -16.07 -7.71 16.20
CA LEU A 294 -16.06 -6.24 16.24
C LEU A 294 -14.75 -5.67 16.79
N ASP A 295 -14.16 -6.29 17.81
CA ASP A 295 -12.86 -5.87 18.36
C ASP A 295 -11.74 -5.92 17.33
N LYS A 296 -11.79 -6.91 16.43
CA LYS A 296 -10.83 -7.10 15.34
C LYS A 296 -11.11 -6.19 14.15
N LEU A 297 -12.37 -5.79 13.93
CA LEU A 297 -12.76 -4.94 12.81
C LEU A 297 -12.31 -3.49 12.99
N LYS A 298 -11.77 -2.89 11.93
CA LYS A 298 -11.48 -1.45 11.92
C LYS A 298 -12.78 -0.68 11.67
N PRO A 299 -13.06 0.41 12.41
CA PRO A 299 -14.19 1.28 12.11
C PRO A 299 -13.94 1.94 10.74
N SER A 300 -14.66 1.48 9.72
CA SER A 300 -14.56 1.98 8.35
C SER A 300 -15.91 2.54 7.94
N TYR A 301 -16.01 3.86 7.92
CA TYR A 301 -17.22 4.58 7.54
C TYR A 301 -17.68 4.22 6.12
N GLY A 302 -18.95 3.86 5.98
CA GLY A 302 -19.72 3.89 4.75
C GLY A 302 -20.67 5.09 4.77
N HIS A 303 -20.86 5.75 3.63
CA HIS A 303 -21.73 6.94 3.56
C HIS A 303 -23.19 6.63 3.84
N SER A 304 -23.62 5.38 3.67
CA SER A 304 -24.96 4.90 4.00
C SER A 304 -25.13 4.48 5.47
N ASP A 305 -24.09 4.57 6.31
CA ASP A 305 -24.19 4.14 7.70
C ASP A 305 -25.12 5.07 8.50
N VAL A 306 -26.20 4.51 9.07
CA VAL A 306 -27.06 5.25 10.02
C VAL A 306 -26.25 5.62 11.27
N LEU A 307 -25.58 4.63 11.87
CA LEU A 307 -24.67 4.82 12.99
C LEU A 307 -23.23 4.86 12.50
N PRO A 308 -22.47 5.95 12.73
CA PRO A 308 -21.04 5.96 12.45
C PRO A 308 -20.33 4.80 13.16
N PRO A 309 -19.39 4.08 12.53
CA PRO A 309 -18.82 2.85 13.09
C PRO A 309 -18.17 3.00 14.47
N SER A 310 -17.65 4.18 14.80
CA SER A 310 -17.15 4.48 16.15
C SER A 310 -18.26 4.52 17.19
N LEU A 311 -19.39 5.16 16.88
CA LEU A 311 -20.56 5.20 17.76
C LEU A 311 -21.21 3.82 17.85
N PHE A 312 -21.34 3.11 16.71
CA PHE A 312 -21.87 1.74 16.66
C PHE A 312 -21.16 0.82 17.67
N LYS A 313 -19.82 0.88 17.73
CA LYS A 313 -19.04 0.10 18.70
C LYS A 313 -19.26 0.51 20.15
N GLN A 314 -19.44 1.81 20.42
CA GLN A 314 -19.67 2.31 21.78
C GLN A 314 -21.03 1.88 22.32
N VAL A 315 -22.07 1.86 21.47
CA VAL A 315 -23.44 1.49 21.87
C VAL A 315 -23.74 0.01 21.67
N PHE A 316 -22.75 -0.80 21.24
CA PHE A 316 -22.95 -2.21 20.92
C PHE A 316 -23.48 -3.03 22.10
N GLY A 317 -23.19 -2.64 23.34
CA GLY A 317 -23.79 -3.27 24.53
C GLY A 317 -25.32 -3.25 24.53
N SER A 318 -25.94 -2.19 24.00
CA SER A 318 -27.40 -2.04 23.93
C SER A 318 -27.99 -2.63 22.65
N ILE A 319 -27.35 -2.41 21.49
CA ILE A 319 -27.87 -2.84 20.18
C ILE A 319 -27.48 -4.27 19.80
N GLY A 320 -26.48 -4.85 20.48
CA GLY A 320 -25.82 -6.11 20.12
C GLY A 320 -26.76 -7.30 19.96
N PRO A 321 -27.70 -7.56 20.90
CA PRO A 321 -28.67 -8.64 20.76
C PRO A 321 -29.49 -8.54 19.47
N CYS A 322 -29.97 -7.34 19.11
CA CYS A 322 -30.75 -7.12 17.89
C CYS A 322 -29.90 -7.32 16.62
N VAL A 323 -28.62 -6.96 16.66
CA VAL A 323 -27.67 -7.19 15.56
C VAL A 323 -27.41 -8.69 15.36
N VAL A 324 -27.24 -9.45 16.44
CA VAL A 324 -27.05 -10.91 16.40
C VAL A 324 -28.29 -11.59 15.83
N GLU A 325 -29.48 -11.19 16.27
CA GLU A 325 -30.75 -11.71 15.77
C GLU A 325 -30.87 -11.48 14.25
N MET A 326 -30.65 -10.25 13.78
CA MET A 326 -30.66 -9.94 12.33
C MET A 326 -29.67 -10.78 11.53
N ILE A 327 -28.44 -10.95 12.02
CA ILE A 327 -27.43 -11.81 11.37
C ILE A 327 -27.93 -13.25 11.30
N ASN A 328 -28.40 -13.81 12.42
CA ASN A 328 -28.88 -15.18 12.46
C ASN A 328 -30.12 -15.41 11.58
N THR A 329 -31.06 -14.46 11.54
CA THR A 329 -32.22 -14.52 10.63
C THR A 329 -31.76 -14.49 9.17
N SER A 330 -30.77 -13.68 8.82
CA SER A 330 -30.15 -13.68 7.47
C SER A 330 -29.55 -15.05 7.12
N LEU A 331 -28.77 -15.64 8.03
CA LEU A 331 -28.12 -16.95 7.83
C LEU A 331 -29.15 -18.09 7.70
N LEU A 332 -30.21 -18.09 8.51
CA LEU A 332 -31.25 -19.11 8.50
C LEU A 332 -32.11 -19.05 7.23
N THR A 333 -32.58 -17.85 6.89
CA THR A 333 -33.49 -17.64 5.75
C THR A 333 -32.76 -17.70 4.40
N GLY A 334 -31.44 -17.53 4.41
CA GLY A 334 -30.61 -17.40 3.22
C GLY A 334 -30.85 -16.08 2.48
N VAL A 335 -31.16 -14.99 3.20
CA VAL A 335 -31.48 -13.69 2.60
C VAL A 335 -30.56 -12.61 3.16
N VAL A 336 -29.93 -11.84 2.28
CA VAL A 336 -29.18 -10.63 2.65
C VAL A 336 -30.14 -9.44 2.67
N PRO A 337 -30.13 -8.58 3.70
CA PRO A 337 -30.95 -7.37 3.70
C PRO A 337 -30.67 -6.47 2.49
N ASP A 338 -31.70 -5.91 1.88
CA ASP A 338 -31.58 -5.07 0.68
C ASP A 338 -30.78 -3.79 0.95
N PHE A 339 -30.93 -3.22 2.15
CA PHE A 339 -30.10 -2.09 2.61
C PHE A 339 -28.58 -2.38 2.55
N PHE A 340 -28.17 -3.65 2.67
CA PHE A 340 -26.75 -4.05 2.62
C PHE A 340 -26.24 -4.24 1.19
N LYS A 341 -27.12 -4.28 0.20
CA LYS A 341 -26.79 -4.55 -1.21
C LYS A 341 -26.42 -3.30 -2.00
N HIS A 342 -26.75 -2.12 -1.48
CA HIS A 342 -26.35 -0.84 -2.08
C HIS A 342 -24.92 -0.45 -1.69
N ALA A 343 -24.09 -0.12 -2.69
CA ALA A 343 -22.71 0.31 -2.50
C ALA A 343 -22.50 1.78 -2.89
N ILE A 344 -21.76 2.53 -2.07
CA ILE A 344 -21.33 3.88 -2.45
C ILE A 344 -19.89 3.82 -2.96
N VAL A 345 -19.69 4.04 -4.25
CA VAL A 345 -18.41 3.97 -4.95
C VAL A 345 -17.67 5.30 -4.82
N GLU A 346 -16.47 5.26 -4.26
CA GLU A 346 -15.53 6.38 -4.25
C GLU A 346 -14.44 6.15 -5.31
N PRO A 347 -14.37 6.99 -6.36
CA PRO A 347 -13.30 6.90 -7.34
C PRO A 347 -11.95 7.26 -6.71
N VAL A 348 -10.97 6.34 -6.76
CA VAL A 348 -9.61 6.56 -6.26
C VAL A 348 -8.61 6.50 -7.40
N LEU A 349 -7.80 7.55 -7.57
CA LEU A 349 -6.80 7.62 -8.63
C LEU A 349 -5.75 6.50 -8.50
N LYS A 350 -5.52 5.74 -9.57
CA LYS A 350 -4.64 4.55 -9.59
C LYS A 350 -3.19 4.89 -9.21
N LYS A 351 -2.68 6.04 -9.69
CA LYS A 351 -1.32 6.54 -9.38
C LYS A 351 -1.35 8.07 -9.34
N PRO A 352 -0.62 8.72 -8.42
CA PRO A 352 -0.59 10.19 -8.31
C PRO A 352 -0.09 10.93 -9.56
N SER A 353 0.69 10.26 -10.42
CA SER A 353 1.26 10.83 -11.65
C SER A 353 0.31 10.78 -12.85
N LEU A 354 -0.85 10.12 -12.72
CA LEU A 354 -1.82 10.00 -13.80
C LEU A 354 -2.72 11.23 -13.85
N ASP A 355 -3.22 11.52 -15.05
CA ASP A 355 -4.13 12.63 -15.30
C ASP A 355 -5.45 12.45 -14.51
N PRO A 356 -5.77 13.33 -13.55
CA PRO A 356 -6.98 13.23 -12.74
C PRO A 356 -8.26 13.57 -13.50
N LEU A 357 -8.17 14.14 -14.71
CA LEU A 357 -9.35 14.48 -15.53
C LEU A 357 -9.93 13.27 -16.26
N LYS A 358 -9.18 12.17 -16.38
CA LYS A 358 -9.60 10.98 -17.13
C LYS A 358 -10.18 9.90 -16.19
N PRO A 359 -11.48 9.56 -16.29
CA PRO A 359 -12.12 8.53 -15.44
C PRO A 359 -11.43 7.16 -15.47
N ILE A 360 -10.85 6.77 -16.60
CA ILE A 360 -10.10 5.51 -16.76
C ILE A 360 -8.92 5.37 -15.78
N ASN A 361 -8.41 6.48 -15.25
CA ASN A 361 -7.32 6.49 -14.29
C ASN A 361 -7.78 6.20 -12.85
N TYR A 362 -9.08 6.02 -12.60
CA TYR A 362 -9.65 5.76 -11.28
C TYR A 362 -10.02 4.28 -11.07
N ARG A 363 -10.04 3.87 -9.80
CA ARG A 363 -10.60 2.59 -9.33
C ARG A 363 -11.94 2.87 -8.64
N PRO A 364 -12.99 2.09 -8.93
CA PRO A 364 -14.29 2.23 -8.27
C PRO A 364 -14.28 1.51 -6.90
N ILE A 365 -13.84 2.18 -5.83
CA ILE A 365 -13.79 1.54 -4.50
C ILE A 365 -15.17 1.59 -3.84
N SER A 366 -15.80 0.43 -3.67
CA SER A 366 -17.11 0.28 -3.03
C SER A 366 -17.03 0.44 -1.51
N LYS A 367 -17.79 1.39 -0.96
CA LYS A 367 -18.05 1.56 0.48
C LYS A 367 -19.40 0.94 0.81
N LEU A 368 -19.36 -0.27 1.38
CA LEU A 368 -20.54 -0.94 1.92
C LEU A 368 -20.84 -0.46 3.34
N PRO A 369 -22.12 -0.53 3.78
CA PRO A 369 -22.50 -0.29 5.16
C PRO A 369 -21.67 -1.13 6.13
N PHE A 370 -21.34 -0.57 7.29
CA PHE A 370 -20.55 -1.24 8.32
C PHE A 370 -21.22 -2.53 8.79
N MET A 371 -22.54 -2.53 8.92
CA MET A 371 -23.33 -3.71 9.29
C MET A 371 -23.28 -4.82 8.23
N ALA A 372 -23.30 -4.44 6.94
CA ALA A 372 -23.09 -5.39 5.85
C ALA A 372 -21.72 -6.07 5.94
N LYS A 373 -20.67 -5.32 6.30
CA LYS A 373 -19.31 -5.88 6.50
C LYS A 373 -19.24 -6.84 7.69
N ILE A 374 -20.01 -6.60 8.75
CA ILE A 374 -20.10 -7.54 9.89
C ILE A 374 -20.71 -8.85 9.42
N LEU A 375 -21.86 -8.80 8.72
CA LEU A 375 -22.52 -9.99 8.18
C LEU A 375 -21.61 -10.75 7.20
N GLU A 376 -21.01 -10.05 6.24
CA GLU A 376 -20.07 -10.67 5.30
C GLU A 376 -18.87 -11.31 6.01
N LYS A 377 -18.39 -10.71 7.11
CA LYS A 377 -17.25 -11.25 7.86
C LYS A 377 -17.62 -12.55 8.57
N VAL A 378 -18.82 -12.65 9.13
CA VAL A 378 -19.36 -13.90 9.70
C VAL A 378 -19.40 -14.98 8.63
N VAL A 379 -19.99 -14.69 7.47
CA VAL A 379 -20.07 -15.65 6.35
C VAL A 379 -18.68 -16.02 5.84
N ALA A 380 -17.77 -15.07 5.71
CA ALA A 380 -16.41 -15.30 5.24
C ALA A 380 -15.60 -16.20 6.18
N GLU A 381 -15.76 -16.07 7.50
CA GLU A 381 -15.07 -16.93 8.48
C GLU A 381 -15.55 -18.38 8.39
N GLN A 382 -16.86 -18.58 8.24
CA GLN A 382 -17.44 -19.91 8.06
C GLN A 382 -17.06 -20.53 6.72
N LEU A 383 -17.14 -19.78 5.62
CA LEU A 383 -16.73 -20.23 4.29
C LEU A 383 -15.24 -20.61 4.27
N ASN A 384 -14.34 -19.76 4.79
CA ASN A 384 -12.91 -20.11 4.84
C ASN A 384 -12.65 -21.38 5.64
N THR A 385 -13.38 -21.61 6.74
CA THR A 385 -13.25 -22.84 7.54
C THR A 385 -13.64 -24.06 6.70
N PHE A 386 -14.75 -23.99 5.96
CA PHE A 386 -15.17 -25.03 5.04
C PHE A 386 -14.13 -25.31 3.93
N LEU A 387 -13.59 -24.26 3.32
CA LEU A 387 -12.57 -24.36 2.26
C LEU A 387 -11.24 -24.93 2.78
N GLU A 388 -10.85 -24.58 4.01
CA GLU A 388 -9.63 -25.08 4.66
C GLU A 388 -9.74 -26.57 5.03
N ILE A 389 -10.90 -27.02 5.54
CA ILE A 389 -11.13 -28.44 5.92
C ILE A 389 -11.13 -29.37 4.69
N ASN A 390 -11.64 -28.90 3.56
CA ASN A 390 -11.73 -29.67 2.32
C ASN A 390 -10.52 -29.46 1.37
N ASP A 391 -9.47 -28.75 1.81
CA ASP A 391 -8.27 -28.42 1.02
C ASP A 391 -8.55 -27.92 -0.41
N ILE A 392 -9.55 -27.03 -0.55
CA ILE A 392 -10.11 -26.66 -1.86
C ILE A 392 -9.19 -25.71 -2.65
N PHE A 393 -8.43 -24.86 -1.95
CA PHE A 393 -7.67 -23.81 -2.61
C PHE A 393 -6.48 -24.35 -3.41
N ASP A 394 -6.32 -23.84 -4.62
CA ASP A 394 -5.16 -24.13 -5.46
C ASP A 394 -3.83 -23.95 -4.72
N LYS A 395 -2.94 -24.94 -4.83
CA LYS A 395 -1.64 -24.99 -4.16
C LYS A 395 -0.80 -23.74 -4.44
N TYR A 396 -0.79 -23.25 -5.67
CA TYR A 396 0.03 -22.13 -6.14
C TYR A 396 -0.72 -20.78 -6.14
N GLN A 397 -1.94 -20.72 -5.61
CA GLN A 397 -2.61 -19.46 -5.30
C GLN A 397 -2.12 -18.87 -3.98
N SER A 398 -1.68 -17.62 -4.00
CA SER A 398 -1.13 -16.90 -2.83
C SER A 398 -1.83 -15.59 -2.48
N GLY A 399 -2.65 -15.07 -3.38
CA GLY A 399 -3.49 -13.90 -3.10
C GLY A 399 -4.54 -14.24 -2.05
N PHE A 400 -4.77 -13.32 -1.11
CA PHE A 400 -5.82 -13.39 -0.09
C PHE A 400 -5.86 -14.65 0.81
N ARG A 401 -4.80 -15.48 0.82
CA ARG A 401 -4.72 -16.68 1.67
C ARG A 401 -3.92 -16.43 2.95
N LYS A 402 -4.35 -17.04 4.05
CA LYS A 402 -3.56 -17.08 5.30
C LYS A 402 -2.25 -17.82 5.05
N LYS A 403 -1.19 -17.46 5.80
CA LYS A 403 0.18 -18.02 5.69
C LYS A 403 0.90 -17.74 4.34
N HIS A 404 0.22 -17.17 3.35
CA HIS A 404 0.78 -16.83 2.04
C HIS A 404 1.11 -15.32 1.99
N SER A 405 2.03 -14.93 1.11
CA SER A 405 2.40 -13.52 0.89
C SER A 405 3.01 -13.32 -0.51
N MET A 406 3.15 -12.05 -0.93
CA MET A 406 3.92 -11.73 -2.15
C MET A 406 5.34 -12.26 -2.06
N GLU A 407 5.96 -12.19 -0.88
CA GLU A 407 7.33 -12.67 -0.66
C GLU A 407 7.44 -14.19 -0.85
N THR A 408 6.50 -14.99 -0.33
CA THR A 408 6.52 -16.45 -0.53
C THR A 408 6.30 -16.83 -1.99
N ALA A 409 5.38 -16.16 -2.69
CA ALA A 409 5.15 -16.39 -4.11
C ALA A 409 6.41 -16.11 -4.94
N LEU A 410 7.03 -14.95 -4.74
CA LEU A 410 8.24 -14.58 -5.46
C LEU A 410 9.45 -15.45 -5.10
N VAL A 411 9.56 -15.93 -3.85
CA VAL A 411 10.61 -16.87 -3.44
C VAL A 411 10.49 -18.18 -4.21
N LYS A 412 9.27 -18.71 -4.39
CA LYS A 412 9.04 -19.93 -5.18
C LYS A 412 9.48 -19.74 -6.63
N VAL A 413 8.92 -18.74 -7.30
CA VAL A 413 9.22 -18.44 -8.71
C VAL A 413 10.71 -18.16 -8.92
N SER A 414 11.32 -17.34 -8.07
CA SER A 414 12.75 -17.03 -8.15
C SER A 414 13.62 -18.27 -7.91
N SER A 415 13.25 -19.14 -6.96
CA SER A 415 14.04 -20.35 -6.67
C SER A 415 14.02 -21.32 -7.84
N ASP A 416 12.87 -21.53 -8.47
CA ASP A 416 12.74 -22.42 -9.63
C ASP A 416 13.56 -21.92 -10.82
N ILE A 417 13.47 -20.61 -11.12
CA ILE A 417 14.21 -19.97 -12.20
C ILE A 417 15.72 -20.08 -11.97
N LEU A 418 16.18 -19.80 -10.74
CA LEU A 418 17.61 -19.86 -10.40
C LEU A 418 18.16 -21.28 -10.51
N MET A 419 17.43 -22.29 -10.05
CA MET A 419 17.84 -23.70 -10.16
C MET A 419 17.81 -24.19 -11.61
N SER A 420 16.84 -23.73 -12.40
CA SER A 420 16.76 -24.04 -13.83
C SER A 420 17.95 -23.45 -14.60
N ALA A 421 18.27 -22.18 -14.33
CA ALA A 421 19.43 -21.52 -14.89
C ALA A 421 20.75 -22.19 -14.46
N ASP A 422 20.85 -22.65 -13.21
CA ASP A 422 22.02 -23.39 -12.72
C ASP A 422 22.24 -24.72 -13.47
N SER A 423 21.14 -25.35 -13.89
CA SER A 423 21.13 -26.58 -14.68
C SER A 423 21.32 -26.36 -16.18
N GLY A 424 21.69 -25.14 -16.60
CA GLY A 424 21.89 -24.79 -18.02
C GLY A 424 20.60 -24.64 -18.84
N LYS A 425 19.43 -24.55 -18.20
CA LYS A 425 18.14 -24.33 -18.90
C LYS A 425 17.90 -22.84 -19.17
N HIS A 426 17.07 -22.57 -20.17
CA HIS A 426 16.48 -21.26 -20.44
C HIS A 426 15.09 -21.21 -19.83
N THR A 427 14.63 -20.01 -19.44
CA THR A 427 13.29 -19.81 -18.91
C THR A 427 12.59 -18.64 -19.59
N VAL A 428 11.32 -18.85 -19.98
CA VAL A 428 10.41 -17.78 -20.39
C VAL A 428 9.40 -17.58 -19.27
N LEU A 429 9.36 -16.37 -18.69
CA LEU A 429 8.39 -15.95 -17.67
C LEU A 429 7.40 -14.98 -18.31
N VAL A 430 6.10 -15.27 -18.20
CA VAL A 430 5.00 -14.46 -18.73
C VAL A 430 4.13 -14.01 -17.57
N LEU A 431 3.90 -12.70 -17.47
CA LEU A 431 2.96 -12.09 -16.53
C LEU A 431 1.69 -11.68 -17.27
N LEU A 432 0.56 -12.23 -16.86
CA LEU A 432 -0.76 -11.90 -17.41
C LEU A 432 -1.55 -11.07 -16.39
N ASP A 433 -2.25 -10.07 -16.89
CA ASP A 433 -3.13 -9.17 -16.12
C ASP A 433 -4.56 -9.29 -16.66
N LEU A 434 -5.55 -9.22 -15.77
CA LEU A 434 -6.97 -9.28 -16.14
C LEU A 434 -7.58 -7.88 -16.19
N THR A 435 -8.42 -7.64 -17.19
CA THR A 435 -9.14 -6.37 -17.32
C THR A 435 -10.35 -6.36 -16.40
N SER A 436 -10.30 -5.53 -15.34
CA SER A 436 -11.44 -5.29 -14.42
C SER A 436 -11.96 -6.56 -13.74
N ALA A 437 -11.07 -7.45 -13.33
CA ALA A 437 -11.37 -8.82 -12.90
C ALA A 437 -12.54 -8.97 -11.90
N PHE A 438 -12.62 -8.09 -10.90
CA PHE A 438 -13.71 -8.12 -9.91
C PHE A 438 -15.05 -7.65 -10.46
N ASP A 439 -15.04 -6.71 -11.41
CA ASP A 439 -16.23 -6.10 -11.98
C ASP A 439 -16.88 -7.02 -13.03
N THR A 440 -16.12 -7.95 -13.60
CA THR A 440 -16.57 -8.82 -14.70
C THR A 440 -17.12 -10.17 -14.27
N ILE A 441 -17.04 -10.52 -12.99
CA ILE A 441 -17.55 -11.81 -12.48
C ILE A 441 -19.02 -11.99 -12.85
N ASP A 442 -19.34 -13.08 -13.54
CA ASP A 442 -20.74 -13.39 -13.83
C ASP A 442 -21.43 -14.07 -12.64
N HIS A 443 -22.60 -13.58 -12.25
CA HIS A 443 -23.31 -14.05 -11.05
C HIS A 443 -23.85 -15.47 -11.22
N ASN A 444 -24.35 -15.83 -12.40
CA ASN A 444 -24.88 -17.17 -12.64
C ASN A 444 -23.76 -18.20 -12.63
N ILE A 445 -22.67 -17.92 -13.36
CA ILE A 445 -21.48 -18.79 -13.35
C ILE A 445 -20.90 -18.93 -11.94
N MET A 446 -20.91 -17.86 -11.14
CA MET A 446 -20.46 -17.94 -9.75
C MET A 446 -21.34 -18.89 -8.93
N LEU A 447 -22.67 -18.80 -9.05
CA LEU A 447 -23.60 -19.67 -8.34
C LEU A 447 -23.47 -21.13 -8.80
N ASP A 448 -23.38 -21.37 -10.10
CA ASP A 448 -23.16 -22.70 -10.67
C ASP A 448 -21.86 -23.32 -10.12
N LYS A 449 -20.78 -22.54 -10.01
CA LYS A 449 -19.52 -23.02 -9.39
C LYS A 449 -19.67 -23.31 -7.90
N LEU A 450 -20.39 -22.48 -7.14
CA LEU A 450 -20.63 -22.77 -5.72
C LEU A 450 -21.41 -24.08 -5.56
N GLN A 451 -22.39 -24.32 -6.41
CA GLN A 451 -23.23 -25.51 -6.37
C GLN A 451 -22.51 -26.76 -6.90
N ASP A 452 -22.09 -26.74 -8.15
CA ASP A 452 -21.60 -27.93 -8.87
C ASP A 452 -20.19 -28.32 -8.47
N LEU A 453 -19.34 -27.33 -8.19
CA LEU A 453 -17.91 -27.52 -7.97
C LEU A 453 -17.56 -27.59 -6.48
N LEU A 454 -18.31 -26.90 -5.61
CA LEU A 454 -18.11 -26.93 -4.15
C LEU A 454 -19.21 -27.67 -3.37
N GLY A 455 -20.27 -28.17 -4.03
CA GLY A 455 -21.36 -28.88 -3.37
C GLY A 455 -22.23 -28.00 -2.46
N ILE A 456 -22.10 -26.67 -2.53
CA ILE A 456 -22.82 -25.75 -1.65
C ILE A 456 -24.30 -25.72 -2.07
N SER A 457 -25.19 -25.95 -1.12
CA SER A 457 -26.63 -26.09 -1.37
C SER A 457 -27.46 -25.47 -0.23
N GLY A 458 -28.78 -25.57 -0.33
CA GLY A 458 -29.72 -25.13 0.71
C GLY A 458 -29.68 -23.63 1.00
N SER A 459 -29.80 -23.27 2.28
CA SER A 459 -29.86 -21.87 2.72
C SER A 459 -28.57 -21.08 2.40
N VAL A 460 -27.43 -21.75 2.32
CA VAL A 460 -26.16 -21.10 1.99
C VAL A 460 -26.13 -20.66 0.52
N LEU A 461 -26.49 -21.56 -0.41
CA LEU A 461 -26.54 -21.21 -1.83
C LEU A 461 -27.56 -20.09 -2.07
N LYS A 462 -28.72 -20.18 -1.39
CA LYS A 462 -29.75 -19.12 -1.38
C LYS A 462 -29.19 -17.79 -0.87
N TRP A 463 -28.37 -17.82 0.18
CA TRP A 463 -27.71 -16.62 0.71
C TRP A 463 -26.75 -15.98 -0.29
N PHE A 464 -25.91 -16.78 -0.97
CA PHE A 464 -25.02 -16.24 -2.01
C PHE A 464 -25.79 -15.71 -3.23
N SER A 465 -26.89 -16.38 -3.61
CA SER A 465 -27.80 -15.86 -4.62
C SER A 465 -28.37 -14.50 -4.20
N SER A 466 -28.90 -14.39 -2.97
CA SER A 466 -29.38 -13.13 -2.41
C SER A 466 -28.30 -12.05 -2.31
N TYR A 467 -27.05 -12.42 -2.01
CA TYR A 467 -25.91 -11.51 -1.91
C TYR A 467 -25.52 -10.89 -3.25
N LEU A 468 -25.63 -11.65 -4.35
CA LEU A 468 -25.25 -11.24 -5.71
C LEU A 468 -26.39 -10.54 -6.46
N THR A 469 -27.64 -10.95 -6.25
CA THR A 469 -28.82 -10.41 -6.93
C THR A 469 -29.32 -9.10 -6.32
N GLY A 470 -29.89 -8.22 -7.14
CA GLY A 470 -30.54 -6.99 -6.66
C GLY A 470 -29.58 -5.93 -6.13
N ARG A 471 -28.29 -6.04 -6.46
CA ARG A 471 -27.29 -5.06 -6.04
C ARG A 471 -27.41 -3.76 -6.85
N SER A 472 -27.05 -2.66 -6.21
CA SER A 472 -26.99 -1.35 -6.85
C SER A 472 -25.80 -0.55 -6.33
N PHE A 473 -25.42 0.50 -7.05
CA PHE A 473 -24.40 1.43 -6.59
C PHE A 473 -24.66 2.87 -7.04
N SER A 474 -24.07 3.80 -6.30
CA SER A 474 -23.95 5.21 -6.64
C SER A 474 -22.51 5.67 -6.47
N VAL A 475 -22.09 6.69 -7.20
CA VAL A 475 -20.76 7.28 -7.12
C VAL A 475 -20.79 8.53 -6.23
N PHE A 476 -19.88 8.57 -5.26
CA PHE A 476 -19.68 9.72 -4.38
C PHE A 476 -18.33 10.37 -4.65
N ILE A 477 -18.35 11.61 -5.15
CA ILE A 477 -17.15 12.42 -5.38
C ILE A 477 -17.44 13.87 -5.03
N ASN A 478 -16.48 14.56 -4.41
CA ASN A 478 -16.60 15.98 -4.04
C ASN A 478 -17.86 16.32 -3.21
N GLN A 479 -18.29 15.41 -2.33
CA GLN A 479 -19.51 15.54 -1.50
C GLN A 479 -20.83 15.54 -2.29
N ILE A 480 -20.79 15.10 -3.54
CA ILE A 480 -21.96 14.97 -4.41
C ILE A 480 -22.17 13.49 -4.72
N MET A 481 -23.42 13.03 -4.55
CA MET A 481 -23.86 11.68 -4.93
C MET A 481 -24.33 11.69 -6.38
N SER A 482 -24.11 10.59 -7.11
CA SER A 482 -24.73 10.33 -8.41
C SER A 482 -26.13 9.73 -8.24
N ASP A 483 -26.78 9.47 -9.37
CA ASP A 483 -27.93 8.58 -9.44
C ASP A 483 -27.56 7.13 -9.02
N THR A 484 -28.57 6.29 -8.80
CA THR A 484 -28.40 4.86 -8.45
C THR A 484 -28.59 3.99 -9.68
N VAL A 485 -27.68 3.04 -9.90
CA VAL A 485 -27.76 2.07 -11.00
C VAL A 485 -27.65 0.65 -10.46
N GLY A 486 -28.42 -0.26 -11.05
CA GLY A 486 -28.36 -1.70 -10.77
C GLY A 486 -27.07 -2.33 -11.29
N LEU A 487 -26.56 -3.31 -10.54
CA LEU A 487 -25.33 -4.04 -10.86
C LEU A 487 -25.67 -5.47 -11.29
N SER A 488 -25.45 -5.78 -12.58
CA SER A 488 -25.70 -7.11 -13.15
C SER A 488 -24.48 -8.05 -13.13
N SER A 489 -23.32 -7.54 -12.73
CA SER A 489 -22.02 -8.23 -12.78
C SER A 489 -21.14 -7.87 -11.60
N GLY A 490 -20.19 -8.73 -11.30
CA GLY A 490 -19.08 -8.39 -10.47
C GLY A 490 -19.38 -8.50 -8.98
N VAL A 491 -18.32 -8.36 -8.19
CA VAL A 491 -18.40 -8.28 -6.73
C VAL A 491 -17.82 -6.95 -6.28
N PRO A 492 -18.41 -6.29 -5.25
CA PRO A 492 -18.00 -4.94 -4.88
C PRO A 492 -16.52 -4.86 -4.49
N GLN A 493 -15.76 -3.95 -5.11
CA GLN A 493 -14.33 -3.75 -4.84
C GLN A 493 -14.15 -3.05 -3.49
N GLY A 494 -14.02 -3.83 -2.42
CA GLY A 494 -14.00 -3.35 -1.03
C GLY A 494 -14.92 -4.12 -0.08
N SER A 495 -15.70 -5.06 -0.62
CA SER A 495 -16.40 -6.09 0.15
C SER A 495 -15.41 -7.05 0.85
N VAL A 496 -15.87 -7.70 1.92
CA VAL A 496 -15.13 -8.72 2.65
C VAL A 496 -15.14 -10.03 1.86
N LEU A 497 -16.26 -10.36 1.22
CA LEU A 497 -16.42 -11.62 0.45
C LEU A 497 -15.82 -11.55 -0.96
N GLY A 498 -15.75 -10.37 -1.57
CA GLY A 498 -15.27 -10.21 -2.96
C GLY A 498 -13.96 -10.93 -3.27
N PRO A 499 -12.90 -10.77 -2.45
CA PRO A 499 -11.65 -11.51 -2.64
C PRO A 499 -11.81 -13.04 -2.64
N ILE A 500 -12.61 -13.60 -1.73
CA ILE A 500 -12.81 -15.06 -1.63
C ILE A 500 -13.61 -15.57 -2.83
N LEU A 501 -14.69 -14.87 -3.20
CA LEU A 501 -15.51 -15.22 -4.35
C LEU A 501 -14.70 -15.19 -5.65
N PHE A 502 -13.83 -14.20 -5.82
CA PHE A 502 -12.94 -14.14 -6.97
C PHE A 502 -11.98 -15.35 -7.02
N LEU A 503 -11.38 -15.74 -5.89
CA LEU A 503 -10.51 -16.92 -5.84
C LEU A 503 -11.24 -18.21 -6.24
N LEU A 504 -12.49 -18.38 -5.76
CA LEU A 504 -13.32 -19.54 -6.12
C LEU A 504 -13.72 -19.52 -7.59
N TYR A 505 -13.98 -18.32 -8.14
CA TYR A 505 -14.31 -18.16 -9.55
C TYR A 505 -13.19 -18.63 -10.47
N ILE A 506 -11.93 -18.29 -10.14
CA ILE A 506 -10.74 -18.65 -10.91
C ILE A 506 -10.14 -20.02 -10.55
N LEU A 507 -10.73 -20.75 -9.60
CA LEU A 507 -10.17 -22.00 -9.08
C LEU A 507 -9.84 -23.05 -10.17
N PRO A 508 -10.68 -23.29 -11.20
CA PRO A 508 -10.36 -24.26 -12.25
C PRO A 508 -9.13 -23.92 -13.09
N LEU A 509 -8.67 -22.67 -13.06
CA LEU A 509 -7.50 -22.24 -13.83
C LEU A 509 -6.24 -23.03 -13.47
N GLY A 510 -6.03 -23.33 -12.18
CA GLY A 510 -4.90 -24.13 -11.72
C GLY A 510 -4.91 -25.56 -12.29
N GLN A 511 -6.10 -26.18 -12.36
CA GLN A 511 -6.28 -27.49 -12.97
C GLN A 511 -5.99 -27.46 -14.47
N ILE A 512 -6.44 -26.43 -15.18
CA ILE A 512 -6.18 -26.27 -16.62
C ILE A 512 -4.68 -26.14 -16.89
N ILE A 513 -3.97 -25.36 -16.08
CA ILE A 513 -2.52 -25.20 -16.24
C ILE A 513 -1.79 -26.50 -15.92
N SER A 514 -2.23 -27.25 -14.89
CA SER A 514 -1.60 -28.50 -14.47
C SER A 514 -1.61 -29.60 -15.55
N GLN A 515 -2.45 -29.48 -16.59
CA GLN A 515 -2.43 -30.38 -17.75
C GLN A 515 -1.15 -30.26 -18.60
N PHE A 516 -0.38 -29.18 -18.43
CA PHE A 516 0.82 -28.88 -19.22
C PHE A 516 2.07 -29.09 -18.36
N GLN A 517 2.73 -30.24 -18.53
CA GLN A 517 3.88 -30.63 -17.70
C GLN A 517 5.08 -29.67 -17.79
N ASP A 518 5.28 -29.02 -18.94
CA ASP A 518 6.39 -28.08 -19.15
C ASP A 518 6.11 -26.67 -18.59
N VAL A 519 4.89 -26.38 -18.13
CA VAL A 519 4.46 -25.05 -17.68
C VAL A 519 4.24 -25.05 -16.18
N SER A 520 5.04 -24.27 -15.49
CA SER A 520 4.83 -23.94 -14.09
C SER A 520 4.07 -22.61 -13.97
N TYR A 521 3.40 -22.41 -12.84
CA TYR A 521 2.64 -21.19 -12.61
C TYR A 521 2.62 -20.78 -11.15
N HIS A 522 2.28 -19.52 -10.93
CA HIS A 522 1.97 -18.98 -9.62
C HIS A 522 0.87 -17.93 -9.74
N LEU A 523 -0.15 -18.02 -8.89
CA LEU A 523 -1.26 -17.08 -8.89
C LEU A 523 -1.17 -16.16 -7.66
N TYR A 524 -1.46 -14.88 -7.86
CA TYR A 524 -1.66 -13.94 -6.76
C TYR A 524 -2.90 -13.10 -7.05
N ALA A 525 -4.05 -13.59 -6.59
CA ALA A 525 -5.34 -13.03 -6.98
C ALA A 525 -5.48 -13.02 -8.52
N ASP A 526 -5.62 -11.85 -9.14
CA ASP A 526 -5.75 -11.64 -10.58
C ASP A 526 -4.41 -11.65 -11.34
N ASP A 527 -3.28 -11.50 -10.64
CA ASP A 527 -1.95 -11.62 -11.24
C ASP A 527 -1.62 -13.10 -11.51
N ILE A 528 -1.51 -13.47 -12.79
CA ILE A 528 -1.16 -14.83 -13.23
C ILE A 528 0.28 -14.84 -13.76
N GLN A 529 1.11 -15.72 -13.21
CA GLN A 529 2.50 -15.90 -13.64
C GLN A 529 2.65 -17.29 -14.24
N LEU A 530 3.10 -17.38 -15.49
CA LEU A 530 3.44 -18.65 -16.14
C LEU A 530 4.92 -18.66 -16.45
N TYR A 531 5.59 -19.78 -16.24
CA TYR A 531 6.99 -19.94 -16.63
C TYR A 531 7.28 -21.33 -17.14
N CYS A 532 8.01 -21.39 -18.25
CA CYS A 532 8.44 -22.63 -18.90
C CYS A 532 9.97 -22.64 -18.93
N SER A 533 10.57 -23.71 -18.39
CA SER A 533 12.03 -23.90 -18.35
C SER A 533 12.44 -25.12 -19.16
N PHE A 534 13.36 -24.94 -20.09
CA PHE A 534 13.72 -25.94 -21.11
C PHE A 534 15.22 -25.90 -21.40
N LYS A 535 15.79 -27.03 -21.82
CA LYS A 535 17.17 -27.04 -22.34
C LYS A 535 17.22 -26.36 -23.71
N PRO A 536 18.36 -25.82 -24.17
CA PRO A 536 18.49 -25.23 -25.50
C PRO A 536 18.01 -26.16 -26.64
N THR A 537 18.21 -27.47 -26.48
CA THR A 537 17.77 -28.52 -27.42
C THR A 537 16.26 -28.81 -27.36
N GLU A 538 15.55 -28.33 -26.35
CA GLU A 538 14.13 -28.62 -26.07
C GLU A 538 13.22 -27.43 -26.38
N LEU A 539 13.59 -26.61 -27.36
CA LEU A 539 12.86 -25.38 -27.71
C LEU A 539 11.38 -25.61 -28.06
N TYR A 540 11.05 -26.82 -28.55
CA TYR A 540 9.68 -27.26 -28.84
C TYR A 540 8.74 -27.22 -27.62
N LYS A 541 9.26 -27.23 -26.39
CA LYS A 541 8.46 -27.08 -25.15
C LYS A 541 7.75 -25.73 -25.04
N LEU A 542 8.23 -24.71 -25.75
CA LEU A 542 7.54 -23.41 -25.84
C LEU A 542 6.16 -23.52 -26.51
N SER A 543 5.96 -24.52 -27.37
CA SER A 543 4.63 -24.81 -27.93
C SER A 543 3.64 -25.21 -26.84
N SER A 544 4.09 -25.91 -25.78
CA SER A 544 3.25 -26.21 -24.61
C SER A 544 2.82 -24.94 -23.87
N LEU A 545 3.72 -23.96 -23.73
CA LEU A 545 3.40 -22.66 -23.14
C LEU A 545 2.35 -21.89 -23.96
N ILE A 546 2.50 -21.86 -25.30
CA ILE A 546 1.54 -21.19 -26.18
C ILE A 546 0.18 -21.88 -26.15
N ASN A 547 0.15 -23.22 -26.20
CA ASN A 547 -1.09 -23.99 -26.12
C ASN A 547 -1.78 -23.81 -24.76
N CYS A 548 -1.00 -23.74 -23.67
CA CYS A 548 -1.50 -23.42 -22.34
C CYS A 548 -2.14 -22.03 -22.31
N LEU A 549 -1.46 -21.00 -22.82
CA LEU A 549 -2.01 -19.64 -22.93
C LEU A 549 -3.29 -19.57 -23.76
N SER A 550 -3.36 -20.34 -24.86
CA SER A 550 -4.57 -20.43 -25.68
C SER A 550 -5.74 -21.03 -24.90
N LYS A 551 -5.52 -22.14 -24.17
CA LYS A 551 -6.54 -22.73 -23.29
C LYS A 551 -6.97 -21.79 -22.17
N ILE A 552 -6.02 -21.09 -21.54
CA ILE A 552 -6.31 -20.08 -20.50
C ILE A 552 -7.17 -18.97 -21.08
N LYS A 553 -6.78 -18.39 -22.23
CA LYS A 553 -7.52 -17.30 -22.88
C LYS A 553 -8.94 -17.73 -23.22
N LYS A 554 -9.11 -18.92 -23.80
CA LYS A 554 -10.43 -19.49 -24.11
C LYS A 554 -11.28 -19.64 -22.85
N TRP A 555 -10.72 -20.30 -21.82
CA TRP A 555 -11.45 -20.52 -20.58
C TRP A 555 -11.83 -19.22 -19.87
N LEU A 556 -10.94 -18.23 -19.85
CA LEU A 556 -11.24 -16.91 -19.28
C LEU A 556 -12.41 -16.26 -20.03
N ASN A 557 -12.40 -16.27 -21.37
CA ASN A 557 -13.51 -15.74 -22.16
C ASN A 557 -14.84 -16.47 -21.90
N ASP A 558 -14.81 -17.80 -21.81
CA ASP A 558 -16.00 -18.62 -21.49
C ASP A 558 -16.56 -18.31 -20.09
N ASN A 559 -15.74 -17.72 -19.20
CA ASN A 559 -16.10 -17.29 -17.85
C ASN A 559 -16.13 -15.75 -17.72
N PHE A 560 -16.40 -15.02 -18.81
CA PHE A 560 -16.50 -13.54 -18.80
C PHE A 560 -15.29 -12.79 -18.21
N LEU A 561 -14.09 -13.38 -18.26
CA LEU A 561 -12.83 -12.75 -17.87
C LEU A 561 -11.99 -12.42 -19.11
N ILE A 562 -11.37 -11.24 -19.13
CA ILE A 562 -10.58 -10.78 -20.28
C ILE A 562 -9.10 -10.60 -19.90
N LEU A 563 -8.22 -11.23 -20.67
CA LEU A 563 -6.77 -10.97 -20.61
C LEU A 563 -6.45 -9.58 -21.17
N ASN A 564 -5.67 -8.82 -20.42
CA ASN A 564 -5.14 -7.54 -20.86
C ASN A 564 -3.84 -7.76 -21.64
N SER A 565 -3.95 -7.86 -22.97
CA SER A 565 -2.79 -8.03 -23.85
C SER A 565 -1.79 -6.87 -23.76
N ALA A 566 -2.27 -5.63 -23.59
CA ALA A 566 -1.43 -4.44 -23.51
C ALA A 566 -0.57 -4.37 -22.24
N LYS A 567 -1.00 -5.05 -21.17
CA LYS A 567 -0.24 -5.17 -19.91
C LYS A 567 0.49 -6.49 -19.75
N THR A 568 0.33 -7.41 -20.69
CA THR A 568 1.07 -8.67 -20.66
C THR A 568 2.56 -8.36 -20.83
N GLU A 569 3.39 -8.85 -19.92
CA GLU A 569 4.85 -8.64 -19.93
C GLU A 569 5.55 -10.00 -19.97
N THR A 570 6.57 -10.13 -20.82
CA THR A 570 7.39 -11.36 -20.92
C THR A 570 8.86 -11.07 -20.59
N LEU A 571 9.50 -11.94 -19.82
CA LEU A 571 10.94 -11.92 -19.55
C LEU A 571 11.56 -13.23 -20.03
N ILE A 572 12.63 -13.12 -20.82
CA ILE A 572 13.42 -14.27 -21.26
C ILE A 572 14.72 -14.29 -20.45
N ILE A 573 14.96 -15.41 -19.76
CA ILE A 573 16.19 -15.70 -19.01
C ILE A 573 16.97 -16.74 -19.82
N ALA A 574 17.86 -16.25 -20.67
CA ALA A 574 18.73 -17.04 -21.54
C ALA A 574 19.98 -16.21 -21.91
N PRO A 575 21.05 -16.84 -22.44
CA PRO A 575 22.14 -16.10 -23.09
C PRO A 575 21.61 -15.20 -24.20
N GLU A 576 22.20 -14.02 -24.38
CA GLU A 576 21.73 -13.01 -25.35
C GLU A 576 21.61 -13.55 -26.78
N GLN A 577 22.52 -14.45 -27.15
CA GLN A 577 22.57 -15.12 -28.46
C GLN A 577 21.32 -15.98 -28.73
N SER A 578 20.71 -16.55 -27.70
CA SER A 578 19.53 -17.43 -27.82
C SER A 578 18.20 -16.66 -27.82
N ILE A 579 18.21 -15.40 -27.37
CA ILE A 579 16.98 -14.59 -27.23
C ILE A 579 16.23 -14.41 -28.56
N PRO A 580 16.86 -14.10 -29.70
CA PRO A 580 16.14 -13.94 -30.97
C PRO A 580 15.38 -15.21 -31.38
N GLN A 581 16.00 -16.38 -31.23
CA GLN A 581 15.39 -17.67 -31.57
C GLN A 581 14.20 -17.99 -30.65
N ILE A 582 14.33 -17.72 -29.34
CA ILE A 582 13.23 -17.88 -28.38
C ILE A 582 12.09 -16.92 -28.69
N LYS A 583 12.39 -15.64 -29.00
CA LYS A 583 11.40 -14.63 -29.38
C LYS A 583 10.58 -15.07 -30.60
N GLN A 584 11.24 -15.65 -31.59
CA GLN A 584 10.56 -16.18 -32.78
C GLN A 584 9.61 -17.32 -32.42
N HIS A 585 10.03 -18.25 -31.54
CA HIS A 585 9.22 -19.40 -31.15
C HIS A 585 7.99 -19.02 -30.30
N ILE A 586 8.07 -17.98 -29.48
CA ILE A 586 6.93 -17.52 -28.66
C ILE A 586 5.94 -16.63 -29.45
N GLY A 587 6.21 -16.36 -30.74
CA GLY A 587 5.30 -15.68 -31.67
C GLY A 587 4.81 -14.33 -31.15
N ALA A 588 3.50 -14.18 -30.99
CA ALA A 588 2.86 -12.93 -30.55
C ALA A 588 3.40 -12.39 -29.22
N LEU A 589 3.81 -13.27 -28.29
CA LEU A 589 4.42 -12.88 -27.02
C LEU A 589 5.78 -12.21 -27.21
N GLY A 590 6.46 -12.43 -28.34
CA GLY A 590 7.73 -11.80 -28.67
C GLY A 590 7.69 -10.27 -28.59
N SER A 591 6.53 -9.68 -28.92
CA SER A 591 6.27 -8.23 -28.81
C SER A 591 6.21 -7.71 -27.37
N SER A 592 5.86 -8.57 -26.41
CA SER A 592 5.76 -8.25 -24.98
C SER A 592 7.07 -8.44 -24.21
N VAL A 593 8.14 -8.87 -24.88
CA VAL A 593 9.42 -9.16 -24.21
C VAL A 593 10.10 -7.88 -23.75
N GLN A 594 10.36 -7.79 -22.46
CA GLN A 594 11.05 -6.68 -21.80
C GLN A 594 12.38 -7.15 -21.20
N PRO A 595 13.41 -6.28 -21.12
CA PRO A 595 14.68 -6.61 -20.46
C PRO A 595 14.55 -6.76 -18.94
N SER A 596 13.48 -6.20 -18.38
CA SER A 596 13.12 -6.31 -16.97
C SER A 596 11.62 -6.15 -16.81
N LEU A 597 11.00 -6.87 -15.88
CA LEU A 597 9.57 -6.78 -15.59
C LEU A 597 9.31 -6.57 -14.10
N ARG A 598 8.12 -6.10 -13.73
CA ARG A 598 7.72 -5.92 -12.32
C ARG A 598 6.72 -7.01 -11.92
N SER A 599 7.15 -7.96 -11.10
CA SER A 599 6.30 -8.99 -10.50
C SER A 599 6.05 -8.71 -9.01
N LEU A 600 4.79 -8.57 -8.60
CA LEU A 600 4.35 -8.36 -7.21
C LEU A 600 5.16 -7.29 -6.44
N GLY A 601 5.53 -6.21 -7.13
CA GLY A 601 6.28 -5.08 -6.60
C GLY A 601 7.81 -5.19 -6.66
N VAL A 602 8.36 -6.35 -7.01
CA VAL A 602 9.81 -6.58 -7.23
C VAL A 602 10.11 -6.53 -8.73
N VAL A 603 11.30 -6.03 -9.10
CA VAL A 603 11.70 -5.94 -10.51
C VAL A 603 12.72 -7.04 -10.81
N PHE A 604 12.37 -7.96 -11.70
CA PHE A 604 13.26 -9.00 -12.20
C PHE A 604 13.91 -8.56 -13.51
N ASP A 605 15.17 -8.93 -13.68
CA ASP A 605 15.99 -8.77 -14.88
C ASP A 605 16.43 -10.15 -15.39
N ALA A 606 16.87 -10.25 -16.64
CA ALA A 606 17.28 -11.53 -17.23
C ALA A 606 18.43 -12.23 -16.47
N ALA A 607 19.28 -11.47 -15.76
CA ALA A 607 20.33 -12.03 -14.91
C ALA A 607 19.82 -12.43 -13.50
N MET A 608 18.55 -12.18 -13.18
CA MET A 608 17.96 -12.33 -11.84
C MET A 608 18.79 -11.62 -10.76
N SER A 609 19.46 -10.51 -11.12
CA SER A 609 20.40 -9.81 -10.26
C SER A 609 19.72 -8.85 -9.26
N LEU A 610 18.48 -8.42 -9.56
CA LEU A 610 17.72 -7.41 -8.82
C LEU A 610 18.40 -6.02 -8.80
N GLU A 611 19.35 -5.76 -9.70
CA GLU A 611 20.09 -4.50 -9.70
C GLU A 611 19.17 -3.29 -9.92
N LYS A 612 18.27 -3.38 -10.92
CA LYS A 612 17.29 -2.32 -11.22
C LYS A 612 16.34 -2.08 -10.04
N HIS A 613 15.91 -3.16 -9.37
CA HIS A 613 15.07 -3.08 -8.17
C HIS A 613 15.80 -2.33 -7.04
N SER A 614 17.04 -2.74 -6.73
CA SER A 614 17.83 -2.15 -5.65
C SER A 614 18.11 -0.66 -5.88
N LYS A 615 18.46 -0.26 -7.11
CA LYS A 615 18.67 1.15 -7.49
C LYS A 615 17.41 2.00 -7.23
N GLN A 616 16.24 1.49 -7.63
CA GLN A 616 14.97 2.18 -7.38
C GLN A 616 14.64 2.28 -5.89
N LEU A 617 14.84 1.18 -5.14
CA LEU A 617 14.63 1.13 -3.70
C LEU A 617 15.53 2.14 -2.97
N ILE A 618 16.81 2.19 -3.31
CA ILE A 618 17.79 3.13 -2.73
C ILE A 618 17.38 4.57 -3.01
N LYS A 619 17.04 4.91 -4.26
CA LYS A 619 16.57 6.25 -4.66
C LYS A 619 15.36 6.67 -3.82
N ASN A 620 14.38 5.78 -3.68
CA ASN A 620 13.17 6.04 -2.90
C ASN A 620 13.49 6.21 -1.41
N CYS A 621 14.36 5.40 -0.84
CA CYS A 621 14.73 5.52 0.57
C CYS A 621 15.48 6.81 0.86
N PHE A 622 16.42 7.24 0.01
CA PHE A 622 17.10 8.52 0.20
C PHE A 622 16.19 9.72 0.02
N PHE A 623 15.23 9.65 -0.93
CA PHE A 623 14.18 10.65 -1.04
C PHE A 623 13.39 10.78 0.27
N GLN A 624 12.98 9.65 0.86
CA GLN A 624 12.26 9.66 2.13
C GLN A 624 13.15 10.11 3.30
N LEU A 625 14.43 9.72 3.36
CA LEU A 625 15.35 10.19 4.40
C LEU A 625 15.55 11.71 4.34
N ARG A 626 15.69 12.29 3.14
CA ARG A 626 15.75 13.75 2.95
C ARG A 626 14.51 14.41 3.52
N ASN A 627 13.35 13.83 3.27
CA ASN A 627 12.09 14.33 3.77
C ASN A 627 11.95 14.22 5.31
N ILE A 628 12.33 13.07 5.87
CA ILE A 628 12.35 12.85 7.33
C ILE A 628 13.31 13.83 8.00
N SER A 629 14.46 14.13 7.38
CA SER A 629 15.42 15.08 7.92
C SER A 629 14.85 16.50 8.11
N LYS A 630 13.87 16.90 7.27
CA LYS A 630 13.19 18.20 7.37
C LYS A 630 12.25 18.28 8.57
N ILE A 631 11.59 17.17 8.91
CA ILE A 631 10.64 17.12 10.05
C ILE A 631 11.31 16.75 11.36
N ARG A 632 12.57 16.29 11.33
CA ARG A 632 13.34 15.86 12.51
C ARG A 632 13.30 16.86 13.67
N ALA A 633 13.35 18.17 13.37
CA ALA A 633 13.35 19.21 14.41
C ALA A 633 11.97 19.43 15.08
N LEU A 634 10.92 18.77 14.58
CA LEU A 634 9.53 18.92 14.98
C LEU A 634 8.97 17.68 15.70
N VAL A 635 9.76 16.62 15.86
CA VAL A 635 9.34 15.34 16.44
C VAL A 635 10.35 14.86 17.48
N SER A 636 9.90 14.06 18.44
CA SER A 636 10.78 13.46 19.44
C SER A 636 11.67 12.36 18.83
N LYS A 637 12.73 11.94 19.55
CA LYS A 637 13.62 10.85 19.08
C LYS A 637 12.86 9.53 18.87
N VAL A 638 11.93 9.20 19.78
CA VAL A 638 11.12 7.97 19.70
C VAL A 638 10.19 7.99 18.49
N GLU A 639 9.56 9.13 18.24
CA GLU A 639 8.73 9.32 17.05
C GLU A 639 9.57 9.23 15.78
N LEU A 640 10.71 9.91 15.74
CA LEU A 640 11.62 9.86 14.60
C LEU A 640 12.05 8.43 14.28
N GLU A 641 12.33 7.61 15.28
CA GLU A 641 12.61 6.18 15.10
C GLU A 641 11.42 5.44 14.48
N MET A 642 10.20 5.67 14.98
CA MET A 642 8.97 5.10 14.37
C MET A 642 8.81 5.51 12.91
N ILE A 643 9.08 6.78 12.58
CA ILE A 643 9.03 7.29 11.21
C ILE A 643 10.08 6.59 10.34
N ILE A 644 11.31 6.48 10.83
CA ILE A 644 12.39 5.79 10.10
C ILE A 644 12.03 4.32 9.86
N HIS A 645 11.47 3.63 10.85
CA HIS A 645 11.03 2.24 10.65
C HIS A 645 9.87 2.14 9.65
N ALA A 646 8.88 3.02 9.75
CA ALA A 646 7.72 3.02 8.87
C ALA A 646 8.07 3.36 7.41
N PHE A 647 9.06 4.23 7.17
CA PHE A 647 9.41 4.68 5.82
C PHE A 647 10.68 4.06 5.23
N ILE A 648 11.63 3.63 6.06
CA ILE A 648 12.92 3.10 5.57
C ILE A 648 13.01 1.61 5.85
N SER A 649 12.92 1.18 7.12
CA SER A 649 13.08 -0.24 7.46
C SER A 649 12.03 -1.11 6.79
N SER A 650 10.76 -0.69 6.79
CA SER A 650 9.67 -1.41 6.11
C SER A 650 9.93 -1.65 4.62
N ARG A 651 10.56 -0.69 3.93
CA ARG A 651 10.92 -0.79 2.51
C ARG A 651 12.14 -1.69 2.29
N LEU A 652 13.12 -1.63 3.20
CA LEU A 652 14.30 -2.51 3.16
C LEU A 652 13.95 -3.97 3.52
N ASP A 653 12.87 -4.19 4.27
CA ASP A 653 12.42 -5.54 4.68
C ASP A 653 11.35 -6.14 3.76
N TYR A 654 10.84 -5.35 2.80
CA TYR A 654 9.86 -5.82 1.82
C TYR A 654 10.52 -6.80 0.85
N CYS A 655 10.08 -8.06 0.85
CA CYS A 655 10.62 -9.14 0.02
C CYS A 655 12.14 -9.32 0.13
N ASN A 656 12.74 -9.01 1.29
CA ASN A 656 14.20 -9.01 1.45
C ASN A 656 14.83 -10.42 1.48
N SER A 657 14.03 -11.49 1.56
CA SER A 657 14.52 -12.86 1.31
C SER A 657 15.12 -13.02 -0.10
N LEU A 658 14.61 -12.28 -1.09
CA LEU A 658 15.11 -12.30 -2.47
C LEU A 658 16.45 -11.56 -2.62
N PHE A 659 16.81 -10.69 -1.67
CA PHE A 659 18.01 -9.86 -1.78
C PHE A 659 19.31 -10.67 -1.73
N ILE A 660 19.23 -11.98 -1.47
CA ILE A 660 20.36 -12.90 -1.60
C ILE A 660 20.91 -12.91 -3.04
N CYS A 661 20.10 -12.54 -4.02
CA CYS A 661 20.50 -12.38 -5.41
C CYS A 661 21.35 -11.13 -5.68
N LEU A 662 21.36 -10.16 -4.77
CA LEU A 662 22.13 -8.93 -4.95
C LEU A 662 23.64 -9.21 -4.89
N ASN A 663 24.39 -8.46 -5.70
CA ASN A 663 25.84 -8.43 -5.57
C ASN A 663 26.25 -7.69 -4.28
N ARG A 664 27.52 -7.86 -3.87
CA ARG A 664 28.06 -7.22 -2.65
C ARG A 664 27.97 -5.69 -2.70
N LYS A 665 28.15 -5.08 -3.88
CA LYS A 665 28.11 -3.62 -4.07
C LYS A 665 26.73 -3.06 -3.75
N ASP A 666 25.67 -3.63 -4.30
CA ASP A 666 24.29 -3.18 -4.07
C ASP A 666 23.83 -3.47 -2.64
N LEU A 667 24.25 -4.60 -2.05
CA LEU A 667 24.03 -4.87 -0.63
C LEU A 667 24.69 -3.80 0.26
N CYS A 668 25.93 -3.39 -0.05
CA CYS A 668 26.63 -2.31 0.68
C CYS A 668 25.92 -0.95 0.52
N ARG A 669 25.31 -0.69 -0.64
CA ARG A 669 24.53 0.53 -0.86
C ARG A 669 23.23 0.53 -0.06
N LEU A 670 22.54 -0.61 0.05
CA LEU A 670 21.40 -0.76 0.97
C LEU A 670 21.83 -0.59 2.43
N GLN A 671 22.98 -1.12 2.83
CA GLN A 671 23.55 -0.88 4.16
C GLN A 671 23.79 0.62 4.39
N THR A 672 24.25 1.35 3.39
CA THR A 672 24.46 2.81 3.46
C THR A 672 23.16 3.58 3.72
N VAL A 673 22.02 3.10 3.19
CA VAL A 673 20.70 3.66 3.51
C VAL A 673 20.39 3.49 5.00
N GLN A 674 20.54 2.28 5.54
CA GLN A 674 20.33 2.02 6.97
C GLN A 674 21.27 2.87 7.84
N ASN A 675 22.54 2.96 7.45
CA ASN A 675 23.56 3.74 8.15
C ASN A 675 23.19 5.23 8.22
N SER A 676 22.68 5.76 7.10
CA SER A 676 22.22 7.15 7.01
C SER A 676 21.01 7.40 7.90
N ALA A 677 20.08 6.43 7.96
CA ALA A 677 18.93 6.48 8.84
C ALA A 677 19.34 6.47 10.33
N ALA A 678 20.25 5.59 10.72
CA ALA A 678 20.76 5.48 12.09
C ALA A 678 21.48 6.77 12.54
N ARG A 679 22.31 7.36 11.67
CA ARG A 679 22.97 8.64 11.93
C ARG A 679 21.98 9.79 12.02
N LEU A 680 20.94 9.79 11.19
CA LEU A 680 19.88 10.79 11.25
C LEU A 680 19.15 10.77 12.61
N LEU A 681 18.84 9.57 13.10
CA LEU A 681 18.18 9.33 14.39
C LEU A 681 19.05 9.74 15.59
N THR A 682 20.35 9.44 15.53
CA THR A 682 21.29 9.65 16.65
C THR A 682 22.01 10.99 16.61
N HIS A 683 21.68 11.85 15.65
CA HIS A 683 22.32 13.17 15.45
C HIS A 683 23.85 13.09 15.30
N ARG A 684 24.35 11.99 14.72
CA ARG A 684 25.78 11.80 14.48
C ARG A 684 26.20 12.30 13.09
N SER A 685 27.47 12.69 12.97
CA SER A 685 28.02 13.15 11.69
C SER A 685 27.98 12.03 10.64
N LYS A 686 28.03 12.41 9.36
CA LYS A 686 28.08 11.44 8.23
C LYS A 686 29.29 10.50 8.31
N ARG A 687 30.38 10.94 8.94
CA ARG A 687 31.64 10.20 9.08
C ARG A 687 31.73 9.38 10.38
N ALA A 688 30.77 9.52 11.29
CA ALA A 688 30.79 8.79 12.55
C ALA A 688 30.80 7.27 12.31
N HIS A 689 31.63 6.54 13.09
CA HIS A 689 31.74 5.09 13.00
C HIS A 689 30.37 4.44 13.24
N ILE A 690 29.91 3.60 12.31
CA ILE A 690 28.51 3.19 12.27
C ILE A 690 28.20 1.98 13.13
N THR A 691 29.17 1.07 13.29
CA THR A 691 29.02 -0.16 14.08
C THR A 691 28.50 0.10 15.51
N PRO A 692 29.10 1.00 16.33
CA PRO A 692 28.59 1.27 17.67
C PRO A 692 27.21 1.93 17.66
N ILE A 693 26.88 2.71 16.62
CA ILE A 693 25.57 3.33 16.48
C ILE A 693 24.51 2.25 16.26
N LEU A 694 24.73 1.33 15.32
CA LEU A 694 23.78 0.25 15.04
C LEU A 694 23.64 -0.70 16.24
N ALA A 695 24.75 -1.00 16.93
CA ALA A 695 24.73 -1.81 18.15
C ALA A 695 23.89 -1.13 19.25
N SER A 696 24.11 0.17 19.51
CA SER A 696 23.33 0.92 20.52
C SER A 696 21.83 0.98 20.21
N LEU A 697 21.46 1.02 18.92
CA LEU A 697 20.07 1.02 18.47
C LEU A 697 19.46 -0.39 18.42
N HIS A 698 20.25 -1.45 18.65
CA HIS A 698 19.84 -2.84 18.45
C HIS A 698 19.36 -3.13 17.01
N TRP A 699 19.95 -2.46 16.02
CA TRP A 699 19.60 -2.59 14.61
C TRP A 699 20.53 -3.57 13.90
N LEU A 700 20.00 -4.72 13.51
CA LEU A 700 20.74 -5.69 12.68
C LEU A 700 21.14 -5.07 11.33
N PRO A 701 22.39 -5.27 10.86
CA PRO A 701 22.80 -4.89 9.51
C PRO A 701 21.95 -5.58 8.43
N VAL A 702 21.81 -4.96 7.26
CA VAL A 702 20.95 -5.42 6.16
C VAL A 702 21.18 -6.89 5.80
N LYS A 703 22.44 -7.33 5.72
CA LYS A 703 22.78 -8.74 5.46
C LYS A 703 22.13 -9.69 6.47
N PHE A 704 22.24 -9.39 7.76
CA PHE A 704 21.67 -10.21 8.83
C PHE A 704 20.15 -10.13 8.89
N ARG A 705 19.55 -9.00 8.48
CA ARG A 705 18.07 -8.90 8.32
C ARG A 705 17.55 -9.84 7.25
N MET A 706 18.29 -10.03 6.17
CA MET A 706 17.95 -10.99 5.12
C MET A 706 18.08 -12.43 5.62
N HIS A 707 19.19 -12.77 6.28
CA HIS A 707 19.38 -14.09 6.90
C HIS A 707 18.25 -14.39 7.90
N PHE A 708 17.91 -13.41 8.74
CA PHE A 708 16.79 -13.49 9.66
C PHE A 708 15.49 -13.83 8.94
N LYS A 709 15.17 -13.15 7.83
CA LYS A 709 13.95 -13.42 7.06
C LYS A 709 13.95 -14.83 6.46
N ILE A 710 15.04 -15.24 5.81
CA ILE A 710 15.16 -16.57 5.20
C ILE A 710 14.97 -17.65 6.27
N LEU A 711 15.67 -17.55 7.39
CA LEU A 711 15.59 -18.52 8.48
C LEU A 711 14.21 -18.57 9.16
N VAL A 712 13.54 -17.42 9.34
CA VAL A 712 12.15 -17.39 9.84
C VAL A 712 11.19 -18.04 8.85
N LEU A 713 11.40 -17.83 7.54
CA LEU A 713 10.60 -18.49 6.51
C LEU A 713 10.84 -20.01 6.51
N THR A 714 12.09 -20.45 6.63
CA THR A 714 12.46 -21.87 6.76
C THR A 714 11.83 -22.50 8.00
N PHE A 715 11.92 -21.85 9.17
CA PHE A 715 11.31 -22.34 10.40
C PHE A 715 9.79 -22.47 10.26
N ARG A 716 9.14 -21.46 9.67
CA ARG A 716 7.68 -21.50 9.42
C ARG A 716 7.30 -22.64 8.48
N ALA A 717 8.10 -22.92 7.46
CA ALA A 717 7.86 -24.03 6.54
C ALA A 717 7.96 -25.38 7.25
N LEU A 718 8.94 -25.56 8.13
CA LEU A 718 9.09 -26.76 8.95
C LEU A 718 7.95 -26.97 9.96
N GLN A 719 7.33 -25.88 10.43
CA GLN A 719 6.20 -25.92 11.38
C GLN A 719 4.81 -25.94 10.71
N GLY A 720 4.72 -26.08 9.38
CA GLY A 720 3.43 -26.01 8.67
C GLY A 720 2.75 -24.63 8.73
N GLN A 721 3.52 -23.57 8.98
CA GLN A 721 3.08 -22.17 9.04
C GLN A 721 3.50 -21.35 7.81
N ALA A 722 4.00 -22.01 6.77
CA ALA A 722 4.24 -21.42 5.45
C ALA A 722 3.40 -22.17 4.39
N PRO A 723 3.30 -21.64 3.15
CA PRO A 723 2.62 -22.32 2.06
C PRO A 723 3.28 -23.67 1.74
N PRO A 724 2.51 -24.69 1.31
CA PRO A 724 3.07 -26.01 0.96
C PRO A 724 4.20 -25.94 -0.06
N TYR A 725 4.06 -25.09 -1.08
CA TYR A 725 5.09 -24.91 -2.10
C TYR A 725 6.42 -24.32 -1.59
N ILE A 726 6.47 -23.73 -0.39
CA ILE A 726 7.74 -23.33 0.26
C ILE A 726 8.31 -24.49 1.04
N SER A 727 7.46 -25.24 1.74
CA SER A 727 7.86 -26.45 2.46
C SER A 727 8.45 -27.49 1.51
N ASP A 728 7.90 -27.64 0.30
CA ASP A 728 8.43 -28.54 -0.73
C ASP A 728 9.84 -28.16 -1.23
N LEU A 729 10.29 -26.91 -0.99
CA LEU A 729 11.64 -26.46 -1.37
C LEU A 729 12.70 -26.89 -0.36
N ILE A 730 12.32 -27.40 0.82
CA ILE A 730 13.23 -27.80 1.88
C ILE A 730 13.00 -29.26 2.25
N GLN A 731 14.08 -30.00 2.40
CA GLN A 731 14.00 -31.41 2.76
C GLN A 731 14.78 -31.67 4.06
N LEU A 732 14.12 -32.30 5.02
CA LEU A 732 14.79 -32.80 6.23
C LEU A 732 15.73 -33.93 5.87
N ARG A 733 16.95 -33.89 6.43
CA ARG A 733 17.92 -34.95 6.26
C ARG A 733 17.48 -36.16 7.09
N THR A 734 17.01 -37.21 6.41
CA THR A 734 16.75 -38.52 7.01
C THR A 734 18.00 -39.40 6.86
N SER A 735 18.36 -40.14 7.90
CA SER A 735 19.38 -41.19 7.84
C SER A 735 18.74 -42.53 8.18
N SER A 736 19.08 -43.58 7.43
CA SER A 736 18.67 -44.97 7.69
C SER A 736 19.24 -45.52 9.00
N HIS A 737 20.32 -44.92 9.50
CA HIS A 737 20.95 -45.28 10.77
C HIS A 737 20.65 -44.22 11.85
N SER A 738 20.45 -44.67 13.10
CA SER A 738 20.30 -43.81 14.28
C SER A 738 21.66 -43.20 14.65
N LEU A 739 21.99 -42.07 14.04
CA LEU A 739 23.20 -41.29 14.32
C LEU A 739 22.92 -40.21 15.38
N ARG A 740 23.96 -39.66 16.03
CA ARG A 740 23.79 -38.48 16.92
C ARG A 740 23.17 -37.26 16.21
N SER A 741 23.23 -37.21 14.88
CA SER A 741 22.64 -36.15 14.05
C SER A 741 21.13 -36.29 13.80
N THR A 742 20.54 -37.47 14.07
CA THR A 742 19.13 -37.77 13.70
C THR A 742 18.12 -36.90 14.48
N GLY A 743 18.49 -36.37 15.65
CA GLY A 743 17.68 -35.45 16.44
C GLY A 743 17.92 -33.95 16.19
N GLN A 744 18.87 -33.58 15.31
CA GLN A 744 19.30 -32.18 15.16
C GLN A 744 18.55 -31.40 14.07
N ARG A 745 17.55 -31.99 13.40
CA ARG A 745 16.72 -31.33 12.36
C ARG A 745 17.56 -30.66 11.26
N PHE A 746 18.59 -31.33 10.73
CA PHE A 746 19.37 -30.81 9.59
C PHE A 746 18.55 -30.84 8.30
N LEU A 747 18.85 -29.91 7.39
CA LEU A 747 18.27 -29.88 6.05
C LEU A 747 19.27 -30.36 5.01
N VAL A 748 18.77 -30.97 3.93
CA VAL A 748 19.57 -31.33 2.76
C VAL A 748 19.83 -30.07 1.94
N ALA A 749 21.11 -29.80 1.63
CA ALA A 749 21.51 -28.71 0.76
C ALA A 749 21.86 -29.30 -0.63
N PRO A 750 21.12 -28.95 -1.71
CA PRO A 750 21.44 -29.40 -3.05
C PRO A 750 22.84 -28.94 -3.50
N HIS A 751 23.49 -29.72 -4.35
CA HIS A 751 24.70 -29.29 -5.04
C HIS A 751 24.34 -28.37 -6.21
N THR A 752 25.18 -27.38 -6.46
CA THR A 752 24.97 -26.29 -7.42
C THR A 752 26.25 -26.03 -8.20
N HIS A 753 26.12 -25.56 -9.44
CA HIS A 753 27.25 -25.29 -10.32
C HIS A 753 27.70 -23.82 -10.27
N PHE A 754 26.76 -22.87 -10.13
CA PHE A 754 27.06 -21.44 -10.25
C PHE A 754 26.70 -20.63 -9.01
N LYS A 755 27.70 -19.89 -8.49
CA LYS A 755 27.55 -18.93 -7.37
C LYS A 755 26.52 -17.83 -7.63
N THR A 756 26.31 -17.47 -8.90
CA THR A 756 25.39 -16.40 -9.31
C THR A 756 23.99 -16.89 -9.65
N ARG A 757 23.76 -18.22 -9.68
CA ARG A 757 22.47 -18.85 -9.98
C ARG A 757 22.03 -19.77 -8.84
N GLY A 758 22.32 -21.07 -8.88
CA GLY A 758 21.78 -22.06 -7.95
C GLY A 758 22.07 -21.76 -6.49
N ASP A 759 23.28 -21.25 -6.20
CA ASP A 759 23.74 -20.85 -4.86
C ASP A 759 22.93 -19.75 -4.19
N ARG A 760 22.12 -19.03 -4.97
CA ARG A 760 21.23 -17.95 -4.53
C ARG A 760 19.77 -18.39 -4.45
N SER A 761 19.45 -19.62 -4.89
CA SER A 761 18.11 -20.17 -4.77
C SER A 761 17.75 -20.39 -3.29
N PHE A 762 16.46 -20.30 -2.98
CA PHE A 762 16.00 -20.56 -1.61
C PHE A 762 16.28 -22.01 -1.20
N GLN A 763 16.11 -22.97 -2.12
CA GLN A 763 16.38 -24.39 -1.91
C GLN A 763 17.82 -24.67 -1.42
N VAL A 764 18.77 -23.79 -1.72
CA VAL A 764 20.19 -23.99 -1.36
C VAL A 764 20.59 -23.10 -0.18
N VAL A 765 20.18 -21.82 -0.23
CA VAL A 765 20.55 -20.84 0.80
C VAL A 765 19.88 -21.16 2.13
N ALA A 766 18.60 -21.57 2.13
CA ALA A 766 17.89 -21.85 3.36
C ALA A 766 18.51 -23.03 4.14
N PRO A 767 18.75 -24.22 3.55
CA PRO A 767 19.47 -25.29 4.22
C PRO A 767 20.86 -24.89 4.70
N ARG A 768 21.63 -24.16 3.89
CA ARG A 768 22.98 -23.70 4.28
C ARG A 768 22.96 -22.82 5.52
N LEU A 769 22.08 -21.82 5.56
CA LEU A 769 21.94 -20.94 6.73
C LEU A 769 21.36 -21.69 7.94
N TRP A 770 20.38 -22.55 7.71
CA TRP A 770 19.73 -23.32 8.77
C TRP A 770 20.70 -24.29 9.45
N ASN A 771 21.50 -25.01 8.67
CA ASN A 771 22.46 -25.99 9.19
C ASN A 771 23.60 -25.34 9.98
N ALA A 772 23.87 -24.04 9.76
CA ALA A 772 24.82 -23.27 10.55
C ALA A 772 24.28 -22.87 11.94
N LEU A 773 22.97 -23.03 12.20
CA LEU A 773 22.39 -22.68 13.49
C LEU A 773 22.72 -23.71 14.58
N PRO A 774 22.92 -23.25 15.83
CA PRO A 774 23.12 -24.14 16.95
C PRO A 774 21.87 -25.02 17.18
N PRO A 775 22.04 -26.27 17.68
CA PRO A 775 20.91 -27.16 17.96
C PRO A 775 19.84 -26.55 18.87
N SER A 776 20.26 -25.74 19.85
CA SER A 776 19.35 -25.05 20.79
C SER A 776 18.31 -24.17 20.11
N ILE A 777 18.64 -23.57 18.95
CA ILE A 777 17.70 -22.73 18.18
C ILE A 777 16.89 -23.58 17.19
N ARG A 778 17.49 -24.61 16.58
CA ARG A 778 16.80 -25.50 15.62
C ARG A 778 15.70 -26.35 16.25
N CYS A 779 15.90 -26.73 17.51
CA CYS A 779 14.96 -27.57 18.26
C CYS A 779 13.80 -26.78 18.90
N LEU A 780 13.70 -25.46 18.70
CA LEU A 780 12.55 -24.68 19.18
C LEU A 780 11.27 -25.08 18.44
N ASP A 781 10.12 -24.96 19.14
CA ASP A 781 8.81 -25.31 18.58
C ASP A 781 7.89 -24.08 18.38
N CYS A 782 8.25 -22.92 18.93
CA CYS A 782 7.48 -21.69 18.79
C CYS A 782 8.18 -20.65 17.90
N VAL A 783 7.45 -20.09 16.93
CA VAL A 783 7.96 -19.08 15.99
C VAL A 783 8.43 -17.80 16.69
N GLU A 784 7.71 -17.33 17.71
CA GLU A 784 8.07 -16.09 18.41
C GLU A 784 9.33 -16.27 19.27
N ASN A 785 9.48 -17.42 19.91
CA ASN A 785 10.71 -17.79 20.62
C ASN A 785 11.88 -17.92 19.64
N PHE A 786 11.67 -18.58 18.50
CA PHE A 786 12.67 -18.72 17.44
C PHE A 786 13.13 -17.36 16.92
N LYS A 787 12.22 -16.44 16.58
CA LYS A 787 12.56 -15.08 16.16
C LYS A 787 13.41 -14.35 17.20
N THR A 788 13.06 -14.45 18.47
CA THR A 788 13.75 -13.73 19.55
C THR A 788 15.17 -14.25 19.74
N GLN A 789 15.34 -15.58 19.83
CA GLN A 789 16.66 -16.20 19.98
C GLN A 789 17.51 -16.04 18.73
N LEU A 790 16.93 -16.19 17.54
CA LEU A 790 17.63 -15.98 16.28
C LEU A 790 18.13 -14.54 16.15
N LYS A 791 17.29 -13.54 16.48
CA LYS A 791 17.73 -12.14 16.47
C LYS A 791 18.91 -11.94 17.41
N THR A 792 18.88 -12.56 18.58
CA THR A 792 19.96 -12.47 19.58
C THR A 792 21.26 -13.09 19.05
N LEU A 793 21.19 -14.26 18.41
CA LEU A 793 22.36 -14.90 17.79
C LEU A 793 22.96 -14.02 16.69
N LEU A 794 22.14 -13.61 15.71
CA LEU A 794 22.60 -12.81 14.58
C LEU A 794 23.12 -11.43 15.03
N PHE A 795 22.61 -10.90 16.14
CA PHE A 795 23.12 -9.66 16.73
C PHE A 795 24.53 -9.85 17.31
N LYS A 796 24.77 -10.96 18.02
CA LYS A 796 26.10 -11.31 18.51
C LYS A 796 27.08 -11.49 17.34
N GLU A 797 26.72 -12.25 16.31
CA GLU A 797 27.56 -12.45 15.11
C GLU A 797 27.85 -11.16 14.33
N ALA A 798 26.99 -10.15 14.44
CA ALA A 798 27.14 -8.90 13.70
C ALA A 798 28.07 -7.88 14.39
N PHE A 799 28.21 -7.96 15.71
CA PHE A 799 28.84 -6.92 16.53
C PHE A 799 29.92 -7.41 17.51
N ASN A 800 30.04 -8.73 17.71
CA ASN A 800 31.14 -9.39 18.39
C ASN A 800 32.01 -10.11 17.36
#